data_AF-A0A922MM66-F1
#
_entry.id   AF-A0A922MM66-F1
#
_cell.length_a   1.000
_cell.length_b   1.000
_cell.length_c   1.000
_cell.angle_alpha   90.00
_cell.angle_beta   90.00
_cell.angle_gamma   90.00
#
_symmetry.space_group_name_H-M   'P 1'
#
loop_
_entity.id
_entity.type
_entity.pdbx_description
1 polymer ?
#
loop_
_entity_poly.entity_id
_entity_poly.type
_entity_poly.pdbx_seq_one_letter_code
_entity_poly.pdbx_strand_id
1 'polypeptide(L)'
;MNVAHNERGKLLYNNVLEIIGHTPLVKLNHIPKDHGLKCEMYVKCEYVNPGGSIKDRIAHTMIQEAEHAGLVKPGVTRFVEPTSGNTGIGLALAAAVKGYKCTIVTPDKNSGEKMSTLNLLGAEIIQTPSNVHHQDPDSYMSVTRKILEEDPDAYCLDQFSNKYNPLTHHEHTAVEILDALGSVDMFVMGTGTGGTVTGTEVLDKHVIDQVVKPHDYESFNMSRELIRKEGLLCGGSSGAITYAAVQAAKEHKLGPHQKVVVILPDGIRNYMSKWWSRHISNLDIIRTVPSIGESSSCLEAIAVMEQKHSNVAFIVNEDGLLKGVVTKDSLRAAATNPKCNNPLNFHDKAIKHVLKRLQKIIENKENPTVGLAARILDIAPFVAVVEEYKDGNNNIPDAKCEFLNPGGSVKDRIAYRMVLDAEERGILKPGKSVIVEPTSGNTGIGLALASAVRGYRCIIVLPEKMSDEKVNTLIALGAEIIRTPTEAAWNDPTSNLMYNNPCNPLAHYDGTAEEILWSLDDDVDMVVMGAGTSGTVSGVGHKIKERCPKCIVVGVDPYGSILAQPEELNKTDVQIYEVEGIGYDFLPASLDRGVIDKWIKSEDHASLAMARRLIKDEGLLCGGSSGSAMWGAVQAAKSLKEGQKCVVLLPDNIRNYMTKFISDQWMEARSFQPLVMKEHLPWWGKTVTEDMVQSIESVSHNSSPSEAFATLKKSGAPVLTVVNEKGSVIGVFTADNARKRLVNLSGSFSESLEKFTVKKFYKVDLTNKPTLGLVSRMLDIAPHVVVVKTDASTHIETPVGLFTSENLLTSISTESKIVNGS
;
A
#
# COMPACT_ATOMS: atom_id res chain seq x y z
N MET A 1 4.69 9.86 -41.65
CA MET A 1 3.64 10.84 -41.27
C MET A 1 4.21 11.68 -40.11
N ASN A 2 3.61 12.82 -39.79
CA ASN A 2 4.15 13.69 -38.75
C ASN A 2 3.91 13.07 -37.36
N VAL A 3 4.89 12.34 -36.84
CA VAL A 3 5.02 12.19 -35.38
C VAL A 3 5.34 13.57 -34.85
N ALA A 4 4.46 14.14 -34.03
CA ALA A 4 4.73 15.42 -33.41
C ALA A 4 5.97 15.28 -32.51
N HIS A 5 6.99 16.12 -32.74
CA HIS A 5 7.99 16.36 -31.72
C HIS A 5 7.28 17.06 -30.57
N ASN A 6 6.80 16.30 -29.60
CA ASN A 6 6.21 16.85 -28.38
C ASN A 6 7.32 17.65 -27.69
N GLU A 7 7.15 18.97 -27.65
CA GLU A 7 8.11 19.86 -27.03
C GLU A 7 8.24 19.47 -25.55
N ARG A 8 9.48 19.39 -25.03
CA ARG A 8 9.74 19.14 -23.60
C ARG A 8 9.39 20.36 -22.72
N GLY A 9 8.38 21.12 -23.13
CA GLY A 9 8.09 22.51 -22.77
C GLY A 9 6.72 22.72 -22.13
N LYS A 10 5.95 21.67 -21.82
CA LYS A 10 4.76 21.81 -20.97
C LYS A 10 4.61 20.63 -20.00
N LEU A 11 4.39 20.96 -18.72
CA LEU A 11 4.11 20.05 -17.61
C LEU A 11 2.62 20.13 -17.24
N LEU A 12 1.75 20.13 -18.25
CA LEU A 12 0.31 20.25 -18.08
C LEU A 12 -0.36 19.28 -19.06
N TYR A 13 -1.15 18.36 -18.53
CA TYR A 13 -1.71 17.18 -19.20
C TYR A 13 -3.17 17.04 -18.74
N ASN A 14 -4.12 16.81 -19.64
CA ASN A 14 -5.56 16.94 -19.34
C ASN A 14 -6.05 15.90 -18.32
N ASN A 15 -5.41 14.73 -18.27
CA ASN A 15 -5.71 13.66 -17.31
C ASN A 15 -4.50 12.72 -17.14
N VAL A 16 -4.59 11.82 -16.16
CA VAL A 16 -3.51 10.89 -15.78
C VAL A 16 -3.12 9.85 -16.86
N LEU A 17 -3.90 9.68 -17.93
CA LEU A 17 -3.54 8.74 -19.01
C LEU A 17 -2.48 9.30 -19.96
N GLU A 18 -2.42 10.63 -20.11
CA GLU A 18 -1.46 11.28 -21.03
C GLU A 18 0.00 11.22 -20.52
N ILE A 19 0.20 10.87 -19.26
CA ILE A 19 1.52 10.58 -18.66
C ILE A 19 1.90 9.09 -18.69
N ILE A 20 1.14 8.24 -19.40
CA ILE A 20 1.50 6.84 -19.64
C ILE A 20 2.60 6.78 -20.71
N GLY A 21 3.74 6.20 -20.36
CA GLY A 21 4.94 6.18 -21.18
C GLY A 21 6.00 7.17 -20.71
N HIS A 22 6.90 7.56 -21.61
CA HIS A 22 8.01 8.50 -21.34
C HIS A 22 8.87 8.17 -20.09
N THR A 23 8.92 6.88 -19.71
CA THR A 23 9.50 6.43 -18.44
C THR A 23 11.03 6.58 -18.41
N PRO A 24 11.67 6.80 -17.25
CA PRO A 24 13.10 7.06 -17.22
C PRO A 24 13.92 5.82 -17.59
N LEU A 25 15.03 6.07 -18.29
CA LEU A 25 16.06 5.09 -18.58
C LEU A 25 17.26 5.40 -17.68
N VAL A 26 17.47 4.60 -16.63
CA VAL A 26 18.49 4.86 -15.58
C VAL A 26 19.71 3.97 -15.82
N LYS A 27 20.92 4.47 -15.54
CA LYS A 27 22.17 3.69 -15.63
C LYS A 27 22.48 3.01 -14.31
N LEU A 28 22.85 1.73 -14.35
CA LEU A 28 23.30 0.97 -13.18
C LEU A 28 24.77 1.25 -12.87
N ASN A 29 25.08 1.57 -11.63
CA ASN A 29 26.40 2.05 -11.22
C ASN A 29 27.18 1.06 -10.35
N HIS A 30 26.53 0.04 -9.80
CA HIS A 30 27.12 -0.87 -8.81
C HIS A 30 26.97 -2.34 -9.22
N ILE A 31 25.77 -2.79 -9.61
CA ILE A 31 25.51 -4.20 -9.95
C ILE A 31 26.41 -4.73 -11.09
N PRO A 32 26.65 -3.99 -12.19
CA PRO A 32 27.60 -4.45 -13.21
C PRO A 32 29.00 -4.69 -12.63
N LYS A 33 29.48 -3.78 -11.77
CA LYS A 33 30.82 -3.86 -11.15
C LYS A 33 30.91 -5.04 -10.18
N ASP A 34 29.92 -5.20 -9.30
CA ASP A 34 29.84 -6.27 -8.30
C ASP A 34 29.73 -7.67 -8.93
N HIS A 35 29.29 -7.74 -10.19
CA HIS A 35 29.23 -8.96 -10.98
C HIS A 35 30.38 -9.11 -12.00
N GLY A 36 31.35 -8.19 -12.02
CA GLY A 36 32.52 -8.23 -12.91
C GLY A 36 32.21 -7.94 -14.38
N LEU A 37 31.05 -7.36 -14.69
CA LEU A 37 30.68 -6.92 -16.04
C LEU A 37 31.45 -5.65 -16.42
N LYS A 38 31.76 -5.53 -17.70
CA LYS A 38 32.42 -4.34 -18.28
C LYS A 38 31.45 -3.43 -19.05
N CYS A 39 30.39 -4.02 -19.62
CA CYS A 39 29.37 -3.31 -20.37
C CYS A 39 28.58 -2.30 -19.53
N GLU A 40 27.98 -1.33 -20.23
CA GLU A 40 27.09 -0.37 -19.62
C GLU A 40 25.68 -0.97 -19.53
N MET A 41 25.11 -1.06 -18.33
CA MET A 41 23.76 -1.59 -18.13
C MET A 41 22.79 -0.47 -17.76
N TYR A 42 21.67 -0.42 -18.49
CA TYR A 42 20.60 0.56 -18.35
C TYR A 42 19.29 -0.15 -18.06
N VAL A 43 18.39 0.52 -17.36
CA VAL A 43 17.09 -0.01 -16.90
C VAL A 43 15.95 0.91 -17.30
N LYS A 44 14.95 0.37 -18.00
CA LYS A 44 13.75 1.11 -18.41
C LYS A 44 12.67 0.94 -17.34
N CYS A 45 12.34 2.05 -16.67
CA CYS A 45 11.65 2.06 -15.39
C CYS A 45 10.11 2.06 -15.53
N GLU A 46 9.57 1.07 -16.23
CA GLU A 46 8.14 0.97 -16.58
C GLU A 46 7.18 0.85 -15.39
N TYR A 47 7.69 0.68 -14.17
CA TYR A 47 6.92 0.76 -12.94
C TYR A 47 6.47 2.19 -12.56
N VAL A 48 6.98 3.26 -13.19
CA VAL A 48 6.59 4.66 -12.86
C VAL A 48 5.34 5.14 -13.58
N ASN A 49 4.84 4.37 -14.56
CA ASN A 49 3.52 4.62 -15.14
C ASN A 49 2.46 4.70 -14.01
N PRO A 50 1.38 5.48 -14.15
CA PRO A 50 0.47 5.81 -13.04
C PRO A 50 -0.21 4.59 -12.39
N GLY A 51 -0.60 3.59 -13.18
CA GLY A 51 -1.10 2.29 -12.71
C GLY A 51 -0.01 1.39 -12.11
N GLY A 52 1.25 1.82 -12.13
CA GLY A 52 2.43 1.20 -11.51
C GLY A 52 3.10 0.14 -12.37
N SER A 53 2.88 0.14 -13.70
CA SER A 53 3.40 -0.94 -14.56
C SER A 53 3.53 -0.64 -16.06
N ILE A 54 4.28 -1.50 -16.75
CA ILE A 54 4.35 -1.53 -18.22
C ILE A 54 2.99 -1.79 -18.89
N LYS A 55 2.02 -2.38 -18.18
CA LYS A 55 0.73 -2.79 -18.75
C LYS A 55 -0.29 -1.66 -18.82
N ASP A 56 0.05 -0.51 -18.25
CA ASP A 56 -0.69 0.73 -18.33
C ASP A 56 -0.71 1.22 -19.80
N ARG A 57 0.44 1.11 -20.51
CA ARG A 57 0.57 1.38 -21.96
C ARG A 57 -0.40 0.57 -22.81
N ILE A 58 -0.44 -0.76 -22.59
CA ILE A 58 -1.27 -1.64 -23.39
C ILE A 58 -2.76 -1.43 -23.10
N ALA A 59 -3.11 -1.18 -21.83
CA ALA A 59 -4.49 -0.86 -21.45
C ALA A 59 -4.98 0.42 -22.13
N HIS A 60 -4.20 1.50 -22.06
CA HIS A 60 -4.53 2.77 -22.71
C HIS A 60 -4.67 2.61 -24.24
N THR A 61 -3.66 2.04 -24.89
CA THR A 61 -3.64 1.90 -26.37
C THR A 61 -4.77 1.00 -26.88
N MET A 62 -5.06 -0.13 -26.22
CA MET A 62 -6.13 -1.03 -26.65
C MET A 62 -7.52 -0.40 -26.49
N ILE A 63 -7.75 0.40 -25.44
CA ILE A 63 -9.02 1.14 -25.24
C ILE A 63 -9.14 2.26 -26.28
N GLN A 64 -8.11 3.07 -26.45
CA GLN A 64 -8.09 4.18 -27.40
C GLN A 64 -8.35 3.73 -28.84
N GLU A 65 -7.74 2.63 -29.28
CA GLU A 65 -7.98 2.12 -30.63
C GLU A 65 -9.34 1.43 -30.78
N ALA A 66 -9.92 0.90 -29.69
CA ALA A 66 -11.31 0.42 -29.71
C ALA A 66 -12.32 1.59 -29.80
N GLU A 67 -12.02 2.73 -29.17
CA GLU A 67 -12.78 3.98 -29.32
C GLU A 67 -12.67 4.52 -30.75
N HIS A 68 -11.46 4.63 -31.30
CA HIS A 68 -11.21 5.08 -32.68
C HIS A 68 -11.91 4.19 -33.72
N ALA A 69 -11.99 2.88 -33.47
CA ALA A 69 -12.72 1.93 -34.31
C ALA A 69 -14.25 1.92 -34.09
N GLY A 70 -14.77 2.69 -33.13
CA GLY A 70 -16.19 2.75 -32.79
C GLY A 70 -16.75 1.46 -32.16
N LEU A 71 -15.88 0.59 -31.63
CA LEU A 71 -16.23 -0.71 -31.06
C LEU A 71 -16.75 -0.63 -29.63
N VAL A 72 -16.43 0.46 -28.92
CA VAL A 72 -16.77 0.67 -27.51
C VAL A 72 -17.24 2.10 -27.26
N LYS A 73 -18.10 2.31 -26.26
CA LYS A 73 -18.71 3.61 -25.96
C LYS A 73 -18.80 3.87 -24.44
N PRO A 74 -18.32 5.03 -23.93
CA PRO A 74 -18.42 5.39 -22.51
C PRO A 74 -19.86 5.36 -22.00
N GLY A 75 -20.04 5.02 -20.72
CA GLY A 75 -21.34 4.87 -20.05
C GLY A 75 -22.20 3.67 -20.51
N VAL A 76 -21.91 3.08 -21.68
CA VAL A 76 -22.59 1.89 -22.22
C VAL A 76 -21.75 0.65 -21.99
N THR A 77 -20.59 0.57 -22.67
CA THR A 77 -19.75 -0.62 -22.70
C THR A 77 -19.17 -0.96 -21.33
N ARG A 78 -19.11 -2.25 -21.04
CA ARG A 78 -18.43 -2.85 -19.89
C ARG A 78 -17.24 -3.68 -20.34
N PHE A 79 -16.03 -3.29 -19.96
CA PHE A 79 -14.86 -4.14 -20.20
C PHE A 79 -14.92 -5.37 -19.29
N VAL A 80 -14.76 -6.58 -19.86
CA VAL A 80 -14.74 -7.85 -19.12
C VAL A 80 -13.47 -8.61 -19.51
N GLU A 81 -12.51 -8.69 -18.61
CA GLU A 81 -11.15 -9.15 -18.93
C GLU A 81 -10.65 -10.28 -18.02
N PRO A 82 -10.08 -11.37 -18.58
CA PRO A 82 -9.60 -12.53 -17.85
C PRO A 82 -8.21 -12.27 -17.26
N THR A 83 -8.13 -11.39 -16.26
CA THR A 83 -6.86 -10.89 -15.72
C THR A 83 -6.90 -10.63 -14.20
N SER A 84 -5.82 -10.05 -13.66
CA SER A 84 -5.57 -9.75 -12.22
C SER A 84 -4.11 -9.41 -11.96
N GLY A 85 -3.24 -9.74 -12.93
CA GLY A 85 -1.94 -9.09 -13.08
C GLY A 85 -2.11 -7.60 -13.38
N ASN A 86 -0.98 -6.93 -13.62
CA ASN A 86 -0.96 -5.47 -13.69
C ASN A 86 -1.81 -4.89 -14.84
N THR A 87 -2.10 -5.68 -15.89
CA THR A 87 -3.06 -5.31 -16.94
C THR A 87 -4.44 -4.99 -16.38
N GLY A 88 -4.93 -5.71 -15.38
CA GLY A 88 -6.22 -5.40 -14.75
C GLY A 88 -6.23 -4.04 -14.06
N ILE A 89 -5.11 -3.63 -13.46
CA ILE A 89 -4.98 -2.32 -12.80
C ILE A 89 -4.91 -1.22 -13.86
N GLY A 90 -4.10 -1.38 -14.91
CA GLY A 90 -4.04 -0.43 -16.03
C GLY A 90 -5.38 -0.27 -16.75
N LEU A 91 -6.12 -1.37 -16.94
CA LEU A 91 -7.46 -1.37 -17.52
C LEU A 91 -8.49 -0.70 -16.62
N ALA A 92 -8.50 -1.01 -15.32
CA ALA A 92 -9.42 -0.36 -14.38
C ALA A 92 -9.15 1.15 -14.27
N LEU A 93 -7.89 1.57 -14.27
CA LEU A 93 -7.49 2.99 -14.25
C LEU A 93 -7.90 3.71 -15.55
N ALA A 94 -7.63 3.12 -16.71
CA ALA A 94 -8.06 3.67 -18.00
C ALA A 94 -9.59 3.68 -18.17
N ALA A 95 -10.29 2.67 -17.65
CA ALA A 95 -11.74 2.60 -17.66
C ALA A 95 -12.38 3.65 -16.75
N ALA A 96 -11.83 3.87 -15.55
CA ALA A 96 -12.28 4.90 -14.61
C ALA A 96 -12.25 6.30 -15.26
N VAL A 97 -11.06 6.73 -15.70
CA VAL A 97 -10.84 8.05 -16.32
C VAL A 97 -11.67 8.26 -17.59
N LYS A 98 -11.96 7.19 -18.34
CA LYS A 98 -12.75 7.25 -19.59
C LYS A 98 -14.25 6.94 -19.41
N GLY A 99 -14.74 6.78 -18.18
CA GLY A 99 -16.17 6.56 -17.91
C GLY A 99 -16.73 5.21 -18.37
N TYR A 100 -15.92 4.16 -18.37
CA TYR A 100 -16.33 2.78 -18.67
C TYR A 100 -16.55 1.95 -17.39
N LYS A 101 -17.45 0.98 -17.47
CA LYS A 101 -17.52 -0.10 -16.46
C LYS A 101 -16.39 -1.10 -16.72
N CYS A 102 -15.83 -1.68 -15.66
CA CYS A 102 -14.79 -2.71 -15.77
C CYS A 102 -15.09 -3.87 -14.83
N THR A 103 -14.97 -5.10 -15.34
CA THR A 103 -15.11 -6.36 -14.61
C THR A 103 -13.87 -7.21 -14.84
N ILE A 104 -13.15 -7.53 -13.77
CA ILE A 104 -11.91 -8.33 -13.81
C ILE A 104 -12.21 -9.75 -13.33
N VAL A 105 -12.07 -10.72 -14.23
CA VAL A 105 -12.32 -12.14 -13.95
C VAL A 105 -11.00 -12.82 -13.59
N THR A 106 -10.85 -13.23 -12.34
CA THR A 106 -9.55 -13.50 -11.70
C THR A 106 -9.49 -14.84 -10.95
N PRO A 107 -8.40 -15.62 -11.10
CA PRO A 107 -8.11 -16.73 -10.19
C PRO A 107 -7.92 -16.32 -8.71
N ASP A 108 -8.40 -17.16 -7.80
CA ASP A 108 -8.39 -17.04 -6.32
C ASP A 108 -6.99 -16.98 -5.63
N LYS A 109 -5.90 -17.02 -6.41
CA LYS A 109 -4.51 -17.01 -5.93
C LYS A 109 -3.89 -15.61 -5.77
N ASN A 110 -4.62 -14.56 -6.18
CA ASN A 110 -4.09 -13.19 -6.25
C ASN A 110 -4.01 -12.52 -4.86
N SER A 111 -3.33 -11.36 -4.78
CA SER A 111 -3.07 -10.70 -3.51
C SER A 111 -4.16 -9.68 -3.13
N GLY A 112 -4.40 -9.49 -1.84
CA GLY A 112 -5.47 -8.61 -1.35
C GLY A 112 -5.27 -7.16 -1.78
N GLU A 113 -4.01 -6.71 -1.85
CA GLU A 113 -3.63 -5.35 -2.25
C GLU A 113 -4.08 -5.05 -3.70
N LYS A 114 -3.99 -6.05 -4.59
CA LYS A 114 -4.48 -5.93 -5.97
C LYS A 114 -6.00 -5.89 -6.01
N MET A 115 -6.68 -6.71 -5.21
CA MET A 115 -8.15 -6.67 -5.15
C MET A 115 -8.66 -5.34 -4.60
N SER A 116 -8.08 -4.82 -3.51
CA SER A 116 -8.43 -3.50 -2.97
C SER A 116 -8.13 -2.38 -3.97
N THR A 117 -7.02 -2.44 -4.72
CA THR A 117 -6.72 -1.47 -5.79
C THR A 117 -7.78 -1.51 -6.91
N LEU A 118 -8.18 -2.71 -7.34
CA LEU A 118 -9.18 -2.89 -8.40
C LEU A 118 -10.58 -2.43 -7.97
N ASN A 119 -11.05 -2.85 -6.80
CA ASN A 119 -12.32 -2.37 -6.21
C ASN A 119 -12.34 -0.83 -6.12
N LEU A 120 -11.21 -0.24 -5.70
CA LEU A 120 -11.11 1.19 -5.47
C LEU A 120 -11.01 2.01 -6.77
N LEU A 121 -10.48 1.43 -7.84
CA LEU A 121 -10.62 1.92 -9.22
C LEU A 121 -12.02 1.67 -9.81
N GLY A 122 -12.99 1.22 -9.00
CA GLY A 122 -14.37 0.97 -9.41
C GLY A 122 -14.60 -0.30 -10.23
N ALA A 123 -13.60 -1.18 -10.35
CA ALA A 123 -13.74 -2.44 -11.08
C ALA A 123 -14.46 -3.51 -10.24
N GLU A 124 -15.44 -4.18 -10.85
CA GLU A 124 -16.03 -5.41 -10.34
C GLU A 124 -15.02 -6.55 -10.39
N ILE A 125 -15.01 -7.45 -9.39
CA ILE A 125 -14.07 -8.57 -9.31
C ILE A 125 -14.82 -9.90 -9.21
N ILE A 126 -14.69 -10.74 -10.24
CA ILE A 126 -15.25 -12.10 -10.25
C ILE A 126 -14.13 -13.09 -9.97
N GLN A 127 -14.15 -13.75 -8.80
CA GLN A 127 -13.14 -14.73 -8.44
C GLN A 127 -13.49 -16.14 -8.94
N THR A 128 -12.49 -16.84 -9.49
CA THR A 128 -12.60 -18.22 -9.99
C THR A 128 -11.54 -19.13 -9.37
N PRO A 129 -11.71 -20.47 -9.37
CA PRO A 129 -10.68 -21.39 -8.88
C PRO A 129 -9.33 -21.24 -9.62
N SER A 130 -8.20 -21.25 -8.90
CA SER A 130 -6.86 -21.18 -9.52
C SER A 130 -6.28 -22.53 -9.97
N ASN A 131 -6.98 -23.64 -9.71
CA ASN A 131 -6.50 -25.00 -9.93
C ASN A 131 -7.18 -25.75 -11.10
N VAL A 132 -7.94 -25.05 -11.94
CA VAL A 132 -8.65 -25.62 -13.10
C VAL A 132 -7.89 -25.38 -14.41
N HIS A 133 -8.20 -26.16 -15.45
CA HIS A 133 -7.60 -25.98 -16.77
C HIS A 133 -8.19 -24.76 -17.51
N HIS A 134 -7.50 -24.18 -18.49
CA HIS A 134 -7.97 -22.99 -19.22
C HIS A 134 -9.22 -23.22 -20.11
N GLN A 135 -9.69 -24.47 -20.20
CA GLN A 135 -10.88 -24.91 -20.93
C GLN A 135 -12.00 -25.38 -19.99
N ASP A 136 -11.74 -25.37 -18.68
CA ASP A 136 -12.72 -25.73 -17.65
C ASP A 136 -13.83 -24.67 -17.60
N PRO A 137 -15.13 -25.02 -17.45
CA PRO A 137 -16.21 -24.05 -17.31
C PRO A 137 -15.99 -23.05 -16.18
N ASP A 138 -15.40 -23.49 -15.06
CA ASP A 138 -15.11 -22.63 -13.90
C ASP A 138 -13.82 -21.80 -14.07
N SER A 139 -13.13 -21.87 -15.22
CA SER A 139 -11.94 -21.07 -15.46
C SER A 139 -12.27 -19.62 -15.81
N TYR A 140 -11.46 -18.68 -15.33
CA TYR A 140 -11.56 -17.25 -15.65
C TYR A 140 -11.70 -16.92 -17.15
N MET A 141 -11.13 -17.74 -18.04
CA MET A 141 -11.32 -17.63 -19.49
C MET A 141 -12.74 -18.02 -19.94
N SER A 142 -13.25 -19.17 -19.48
CA SER A 142 -14.61 -19.63 -19.78
C SER A 142 -15.68 -18.73 -19.15
N VAL A 143 -15.48 -18.29 -17.91
CA VAL A 143 -16.36 -17.34 -17.21
C VAL A 143 -16.40 -16.01 -17.96
N THR A 144 -15.27 -15.48 -18.42
CA THR A 144 -15.25 -14.27 -19.27
C THR A 144 -16.03 -14.48 -20.56
N ARG A 145 -15.80 -15.60 -21.28
CA ARG A 145 -16.53 -15.88 -22.52
C ARG A 145 -18.04 -15.96 -22.28
N LYS A 146 -18.48 -16.65 -21.23
CA LYS A 146 -19.91 -16.74 -20.86
C LYS A 146 -20.52 -15.35 -20.65
N ILE A 147 -19.80 -14.44 -19.99
CA ILE A 147 -20.28 -13.06 -19.78
C ILE A 147 -20.41 -12.31 -21.11
N LEU A 148 -19.47 -12.50 -22.06
CA LEU A 148 -19.54 -11.91 -23.41
C LEU A 148 -20.64 -12.54 -24.29
N GLU A 149 -21.07 -13.76 -23.98
CA GLU A 149 -22.19 -14.45 -24.65
C GLU A 149 -23.56 -14.04 -24.04
N GLU A 150 -23.58 -13.57 -22.78
CA GLU A 150 -24.80 -13.22 -22.02
C GLU A 150 -25.09 -11.70 -21.94
N ASP A 151 -24.08 -10.84 -22.01
CA ASP A 151 -24.20 -9.37 -21.94
C ASP A 151 -23.75 -8.71 -23.27
N PRO A 152 -24.66 -8.11 -24.07
CA PRO A 152 -24.32 -7.50 -25.35
C PRO A 152 -23.56 -6.17 -25.22
N ASP A 153 -23.52 -5.55 -24.04
CA ASP A 153 -22.70 -4.36 -23.75
C ASP A 153 -21.31 -4.75 -23.20
N ALA A 154 -21.03 -6.05 -23.00
CA ALA A 154 -19.73 -6.54 -22.54
C ALA A 154 -18.71 -6.65 -23.69
N TYR A 155 -17.50 -6.15 -23.46
CA TYR A 155 -16.41 -6.18 -24.43
C TYR A 155 -15.11 -6.67 -23.80
N CYS A 156 -14.36 -7.52 -24.50
CA CYS A 156 -13.04 -7.99 -24.09
C CYS A 156 -11.99 -7.45 -25.07
N LEU A 157 -10.90 -6.88 -24.55
CA LEU A 157 -9.84 -6.29 -25.37
C LEU A 157 -8.84 -7.36 -25.83
N ASP A 158 -8.86 -8.54 -25.20
CA ASP A 158 -7.97 -9.70 -25.39
C ASP A 158 -6.50 -9.32 -25.47
N GLN A 159 -5.92 -9.07 -24.30
CA GLN A 159 -4.49 -8.77 -24.16
C GLN A 159 -3.53 -9.86 -24.71
N PHE A 160 -4.00 -11.03 -25.14
CA PHE A 160 -3.14 -12.07 -25.73
C PHE A 160 -3.18 -12.06 -27.27
N SER A 161 -4.34 -11.77 -27.87
CA SER A 161 -4.51 -11.74 -29.34
C SER A 161 -4.43 -10.35 -29.96
N ASN A 162 -4.58 -9.29 -29.17
CA ASN A 162 -4.73 -7.93 -29.67
C ASN A 162 -3.43 -7.33 -30.22
N LYS A 163 -3.43 -7.01 -31.52
CA LYS A 163 -2.33 -6.37 -32.27
C LYS A 163 -1.80 -5.06 -31.67
N TYR A 164 -2.58 -4.37 -30.84
CA TYR A 164 -2.16 -3.11 -30.21
C TYR A 164 -1.24 -3.33 -28.99
N ASN A 165 -1.22 -4.53 -28.41
CA ASN A 165 -0.27 -4.90 -27.34
C ASN A 165 1.19 -4.85 -27.83
N PRO A 166 1.58 -5.46 -28.96
CA PRO A 166 2.91 -5.21 -29.53
C PRO A 166 3.08 -3.82 -30.13
N LEU A 167 2.05 -3.25 -30.79
CA LEU A 167 2.21 -1.97 -31.49
C LEU A 167 2.63 -0.82 -30.57
N THR A 168 2.04 -0.69 -29.37
CA THR A 168 2.45 0.36 -28.39
C THR A 168 3.91 0.22 -27.93
N HIS A 169 4.44 -1.01 -27.93
CA HIS A 169 5.84 -1.26 -27.57
C HIS A 169 6.81 -0.98 -28.75
N HIS A 170 6.35 -1.16 -29.99
CA HIS A 170 7.06 -0.72 -31.20
C HIS A 170 7.11 0.82 -31.29
N GLU A 171 5.95 1.48 -31.20
CA GLU A 171 5.79 2.92 -31.47
C GLU A 171 6.27 3.81 -30.32
N HIS A 172 6.26 3.32 -29.07
CA HIS A 172 6.70 4.10 -27.91
C HIS A 172 7.87 3.45 -27.16
N THR A 173 7.73 2.22 -26.65
CA THR A 173 8.74 1.66 -25.71
C THR A 173 10.12 1.49 -26.35
N ALA A 174 10.19 1.03 -27.60
CA ALA A 174 11.45 0.90 -28.33
C ALA A 174 12.00 2.26 -28.78
N VAL A 175 11.15 3.17 -29.29
CA VAL A 175 11.54 4.53 -29.69
C VAL A 175 12.13 5.31 -28.50
N GLU A 176 11.48 5.28 -27.34
CA GLU A 176 11.99 5.91 -26.10
C GLU A 176 13.35 5.35 -25.62
N ILE A 177 13.76 4.16 -26.07
CA ILE A 177 15.08 3.58 -25.78
C ILE A 177 16.11 4.01 -26.85
N LEU A 178 15.71 4.02 -28.13
CA LEU A 178 16.55 4.45 -29.25
C LEU A 178 16.85 5.95 -29.18
N ASP A 179 15.87 6.81 -28.86
CA ASP A 179 16.05 8.25 -28.67
C ASP A 179 17.01 8.57 -27.51
N ALA A 180 17.10 7.69 -26.51
CA ALA A 180 17.93 7.88 -25.32
C ALA A 180 19.37 7.37 -25.49
N LEU A 181 19.60 6.33 -26.31
CA LEU A 181 20.91 5.68 -26.44
C LEU A 181 21.49 5.66 -27.86
N GLY A 182 20.70 5.90 -28.90
CA GLY A 182 21.05 5.75 -30.32
C GLY A 182 21.25 4.31 -30.81
N SER A 183 21.69 3.40 -29.92
CA SER A 183 21.92 1.99 -30.20
C SER A 183 21.81 1.15 -28.92
N VAL A 184 21.56 -0.15 -29.06
CA VAL A 184 21.55 -1.16 -27.99
C VAL A 184 22.31 -2.40 -28.49
N ASP A 185 23.11 -3.03 -27.63
CA ASP A 185 23.88 -4.25 -27.96
C ASP A 185 23.23 -5.53 -27.41
N MET A 186 22.40 -5.40 -26.38
CA MET A 186 21.63 -6.49 -25.78
C MET A 186 20.37 -5.92 -25.12
N PHE A 187 19.22 -6.51 -25.41
CA PHE A 187 17.95 -6.10 -24.82
C PHE A 187 17.30 -7.27 -24.06
N VAL A 188 16.80 -7.01 -22.85
CA VAL A 188 16.36 -8.08 -21.93
C VAL A 188 15.04 -7.71 -21.24
N MET A 189 14.07 -8.63 -21.33
CA MET A 189 12.74 -8.47 -20.74
C MET A 189 12.15 -9.78 -20.21
N GLY A 190 10.95 -9.71 -19.63
CA GLY A 190 10.12 -10.86 -19.31
C GLY A 190 9.05 -11.05 -20.38
N THR A 191 8.86 -12.28 -20.87
CA THR A 191 7.97 -12.59 -22.00
C THR A 191 6.50 -12.19 -21.77
N GLY A 192 5.96 -12.42 -20.57
CA GLY A 192 4.66 -11.89 -20.14
C GLY A 192 3.50 -12.24 -21.07
N THR A 193 2.91 -11.21 -21.71
CA THR A 193 1.81 -11.32 -22.67
C THR A 193 2.28 -11.46 -24.13
N GLY A 194 3.57 -11.72 -24.38
CA GLY A 194 4.18 -11.74 -25.71
C GLY A 194 4.41 -10.35 -26.31
N GLY A 195 3.38 -9.49 -26.29
CA GLY A 195 3.37 -8.20 -26.99
C GLY A 195 4.59 -7.32 -26.78
N THR A 196 5.14 -7.20 -25.57
CA THR A 196 6.36 -6.41 -25.35
C THR A 196 7.55 -6.96 -26.14
N VAL A 197 7.75 -8.28 -26.19
CA VAL A 197 8.83 -8.92 -26.97
C VAL A 197 8.68 -8.63 -28.45
N THR A 198 7.49 -8.88 -28.99
CA THR A 198 7.16 -8.71 -30.42
C THR A 198 7.24 -7.24 -30.84
N GLY A 199 6.76 -6.31 -30.02
CA GLY A 199 6.82 -4.88 -30.35
C GLY A 199 8.24 -4.34 -30.44
N THR A 200 9.18 -4.92 -29.70
CA THR A 200 10.58 -4.47 -29.68
C THR A 200 11.45 -5.03 -30.81
N GLU A 201 10.88 -5.62 -31.86
CA GLU A 201 11.62 -6.15 -33.02
C GLU A 201 12.39 -5.10 -33.85
N VAL A 202 12.15 -3.81 -33.60
CA VAL A 202 12.99 -2.71 -34.12
C VAL A 202 14.34 -2.57 -33.39
N LEU A 203 14.50 -3.23 -32.23
CA LEU A 203 15.77 -3.35 -31.51
C LEU A 203 16.58 -4.56 -32.00
N ASP A 204 15.93 -5.69 -32.30
CA ASP A 204 16.54 -6.84 -32.98
C ASP A 204 15.55 -7.57 -33.92
N LYS A 205 16.05 -7.95 -35.10
CA LYS A 205 15.31 -8.70 -36.13
C LYS A 205 15.14 -10.18 -35.76
N HIS A 206 15.87 -10.67 -34.78
CA HIS A 206 15.65 -11.98 -34.16
C HIS A 206 14.96 -11.78 -32.80
N VAL A 207 13.66 -12.08 -32.76
CA VAL A 207 12.75 -11.69 -31.66
C VAL A 207 13.17 -12.26 -30.29
N ILE A 208 13.87 -13.40 -30.24
CA ILE A 208 14.50 -13.97 -29.03
C ILE A 208 15.73 -14.81 -29.42
N ASP A 209 16.94 -14.38 -29.06
CA ASP A 209 18.18 -15.17 -29.23
C ASP A 209 18.44 -16.14 -28.07
N GLN A 210 18.04 -15.77 -26.85
CA GLN A 210 18.34 -16.50 -25.63
C GLN A 210 17.19 -16.49 -24.63
N VAL A 211 16.94 -17.63 -23.99
CA VAL A 211 15.95 -17.77 -22.90
C VAL A 211 16.65 -18.18 -21.61
N VAL A 212 16.80 -17.23 -20.68
CA VAL A 212 17.20 -17.52 -19.30
C VAL A 212 15.96 -17.82 -18.45
N LYS A 213 16.07 -18.76 -17.50
CA LYS A 213 15.00 -19.12 -16.56
C LYS A 213 15.47 -18.95 -15.11
N PRO A 214 15.41 -17.73 -14.55
CA PRO A 214 15.73 -17.48 -13.14
C PRO A 214 14.78 -18.25 -12.23
N HIS A 215 15.27 -18.77 -11.10
CA HIS A 215 14.40 -19.22 -10.01
C HIS A 215 13.91 -18.03 -9.19
N ASP A 216 12.88 -18.26 -8.37
CA ASP A 216 12.37 -17.29 -7.40
C ASP A 216 13.50 -16.72 -6.52
N TYR A 217 14.45 -17.56 -6.09
CA TYR A 217 15.54 -17.13 -5.22
C TYR A 217 16.46 -16.12 -5.90
N GLU A 218 16.97 -16.38 -7.10
CA GLU A 218 17.79 -15.38 -7.80
C GLU A 218 16.96 -14.16 -8.22
N SER A 219 15.70 -14.36 -8.63
CA SER A 219 14.77 -13.27 -8.94
C SER A 219 14.60 -12.34 -7.74
N PHE A 220 14.38 -12.89 -6.54
CA PHE A 220 14.21 -12.13 -5.32
C PHE A 220 15.51 -11.63 -4.71
N ASN A 221 16.66 -12.30 -4.86
CA ASN A 221 17.95 -11.81 -4.36
C ASN A 221 18.60 -10.79 -5.29
N MET A 222 18.50 -10.96 -6.61
CA MET A 222 18.66 -9.83 -7.51
C MET A 222 17.69 -8.74 -7.08
N SER A 223 16.41 -9.08 -6.78
CA SER A 223 15.44 -8.18 -6.11
C SER A 223 15.80 -7.73 -4.67
N ARG A 224 17.03 -7.94 -4.20
CA ARG A 224 17.66 -7.32 -3.01
C ARG A 224 18.83 -6.36 -3.35
N GLU A 225 19.27 -6.29 -4.62
CA GLU A 225 20.44 -5.51 -5.04
C GLU A 225 20.15 -4.14 -5.70
N LEU A 226 19.27 -4.01 -6.72
CA LEU A 226 19.01 -2.72 -7.45
C LEU A 226 18.44 -1.57 -6.58
N ILE A 227 18.42 -1.70 -5.24
CA ILE A 227 17.95 -0.64 -4.36
C ILE A 227 18.96 -0.36 -3.27
N ARG A 228 19.34 -1.39 -2.49
CA ARG A 228 20.43 -1.28 -1.50
C ARG A 228 21.77 -0.83 -2.11
N LYS A 229 21.88 -0.87 -3.44
CA LYS A 229 23.00 -0.39 -4.23
C LYS A 229 22.63 0.68 -5.29
N GLU A 230 21.39 0.72 -5.80
CA GLU A 230 21.07 1.52 -7.03
C GLU A 230 19.79 2.39 -6.98
N GLY A 231 18.87 2.16 -6.03
CA GLY A 231 17.54 2.80 -5.96
C GLY A 231 16.63 2.72 -7.22
N LEU A 232 15.73 1.72 -7.36
CA LEU A 232 14.71 1.58 -8.45
C LEU A 232 13.30 1.10 -7.97
N LEU A 233 12.17 1.50 -8.58
CA LEU A 233 10.73 1.11 -8.37
C LEU A 233 10.28 -0.27 -7.92
N CYS A 234 11.11 -1.27 -8.17
CA CYS A 234 10.56 -2.43 -8.85
C CYS A 234 10.25 -3.65 -7.97
N GLY A 235 9.38 -4.52 -8.46
CA GLY A 235 9.03 -5.81 -7.88
C GLY A 235 9.90 -6.98 -8.36
N GLY A 236 9.45 -8.20 -8.04
CA GLY A 236 10.22 -9.43 -8.26
C GLY A 236 10.45 -9.80 -9.72
N SER A 237 9.48 -9.52 -10.62
CA SER A 237 9.64 -9.80 -12.06
C SER A 237 10.77 -8.97 -12.66
N SER A 238 10.83 -7.69 -12.29
CA SER A 238 11.92 -6.79 -12.63
C SER A 238 13.28 -7.27 -12.09
N GLY A 239 13.31 -7.92 -10.91
CA GLY A 239 14.49 -8.63 -10.39
C GLY A 239 14.92 -9.82 -11.25
N ALA A 240 13.98 -10.68 -11.67
CA ALA A 240 14.24 -11.82 -12.55
C ALA A 240 14.88 -11.40 -13.88
N ILE A 241 14.34 -10.36 -14.51
CA ILE A 241 14.83 -9.83 -15.80
C ILE A 241 16.25 -9.25 -15.66
N THR A 242 16.52 -8.54 -14.56
CA THR A 242 17.88 -8.04 -14.26
C THR A 242 18.87 -9.18 -14.05
N TYR A 243 18.46 -10.26 -13.37
CA TYR A 243 19.32 -11.44 -13.20
C TYR A 243 19.62 -12.11 -14.55
N ALA A 244 18.61 -12.27 -15.40
CA ALA A 244 18.79 -12.78 -16.76
C ALA A 244 19.78 -11.93 -17.56
N ALA A 245 19.68 -10.60 -17.50
CA ALA A 245 20.60 -9.68 -18.15
C ALA A 245 22.04 -9.82 -17.65
N VAL A 246 22.22 -10.00 -16.34
CA VAL A 246 23.55 -10.25 -15.73
C VAL A 246 24.16 -11.58 -16.20
N GLN A 247 23.37 -12.65 -16.34
CA GLN A 247 23.90 -13.92 -16.84
C GLN A 247 24.23 -13.85 -18.34
N ALA A 248 23.32 -13.32 -19.17
CA ALA A 248 23.54 -13.17 -20.61
C ALA A 248 24.77 -12.28 -20.90
N ALA A 249 24.90 -11.12 -20.23
CA ALA A 249 26.05 -10.23 -20.41
C ALA A 249 27.40 -10.88 -20.02
N LYS A 250 27.41 -11.84 -19.08
CA LYS A 250 28.59 -12.65 -18.75
C LYS A 250 28.91 -13.69 -19.82
N GLU A 251 27.89 -14.40 -20.29
CA GLU A 251 28.02 -15.46 -21.30
C GLU A 251 28.54 -14.90 -22.64
N HIS A 252 27.94 -13.79 -23.10
CA HIS A 252 28.37 -13.04 -24.29
C HIS A 252 29.59 -12.13 -24.06
N LYS A 253 30.12 -12.07 -22.82
CA LYS A 253 31.38 -11.38 -22.44
C LYS A 253 31.44 -9.90 -22.84
N LEU A 254 30.33 -9.18 -22.71
CA LEU A 254 30.14 -7.85 -23.30
C LEU A 254 31.18 -6.80 -22.81
N GLY A 255 31.69 -6.01 -23.75
CA GLY A 255 32.79 -5.06 -23.56
C GLY A 255 32.39 -3.65 -23.10
N PRO A 256 33.36 -2.77 -22.77
CA PRO A 256 33.14 -1.47 -22.11
C PRO A 256 32.25 -0.44 -22.81
N HIS A 257 31.97 -0.62 -24.11
CA HIS A 257 31.16 0.31 -24.90
C HIS A 257 29.81 -0.28 -25.33
N GLN A 258 29.55 -1.53 -24.95
CA GLN A 258 28.32 -2.23 -25.30
C GLN A 258 27.22 -1.91 -24.28
N LYS A 259 26.01 -1.66 -24.77
CA LYS A 259 24.87 -1.19 -23.99
C LYS A 259 23.85 -2.32 -23.79
N VAL A 260 23.66 -2.73 -22.55
CA VAL A 260 22.58 -3.65 -22.15
C VAL A 260 21.40 -2.83 -21.67
N VAL A 261 20.19 -3.08 -22.19
CA VAL A 261 18.94 -2.45 -21.72
C VAL A 261 18.00 -3.48 -21.13
N VAL A 262 17.48 -3.20 -19.94
CA VAL A 262 16.72 -4.14 -19.10
C VAL A 262 15.35 -3.54 -18.77
N ILE A 263 14.25 -4.21 -19.10
CA ILE A 263 12.89 -3.75 -18.74
C ILE A 263 12.58 -4.07 -17.26
N LEU A 264 12.13 -3.07 -16.50
CA LEU A 264 11.63 -3.23 -15.12
C LEU A 264 10.11 -3.00 -15.08
N PRO A 265 9.28 -4.02 -15.35
CA PRO A 265 7.86 -3.85 -15.71
C PRO A 265 6.89 -3.52 -14.56
N ASP A 266 7.28 -3.61 -13.29
CA ASP A 266 6.35 -3.61 -12.16
C ASP A 266 6.93 -3.08 -10.84
N GLY A 267 6.10 -2.44 -10.01
CA GLY A 267 6.54 -1.80 -8.75
C GLY A 267 6.32 -2.60 -7.45
N ILE A 268 7.05 -2.26 -6.38
CA ILE A 268 6.93 -2.95 -5.06
C ILE A 268 5.53 -2.85 -4.44
N ARG A 269 4.76 -1.81 -4.77
CA ARG A 269 3.41 -1.51 -4.25
C ARG A 269 2.50 -2.74 -4.18
N ASN A 270 2.64 -3.62 -5.18
CA ASN A 270 1.89 -4.86 -5.35
C ASN A 270 2.30 -6.03 -4.42
N TYR A 271 3.27 -5.84 -3.52
CA TYR A 271 3.93 -6.92 -2.76
C TYR A 271 4.12 -6.63 -1.25
N MET A 272 3.76 -5.45 -0.76
CA MET A 272 4.25 -4.93 0.54
C MET A 272 3.77 -5.67 1.80
N SER A 273 2.63 -6.36 1.77
CA SER A 273 2.13 -7.16 2.91
C SER A 273 2.85 -8.50 3.09
N LYS A 274 3.56 -8.98 2.06
CA LYS A 274 4.04 -10.36 1.96
C LYS A 274 5.55 -10.47 2.24
N TRP A 275 5.86 -10.72 3.52
CA TRP A 275 7.14 -11.22 4.07
C TRP A 275 8.41 -10.33 3.99
N TRP A 276 8.30 -9.04 3.66
CA TRP A 276 9.48 -8.16 3.45
C TRP A 276 10.35 -7.87 4.70
N SER A 277 9.96 -8.34 5.89
CA SER A 277 10.51 -7.92 7.20
C SER A 277 11.14 -9.04 8.06
N ARG A 278 11.40 -10.25 7.53
CA ARG A 278 11.99 -11.36 8.31
C ARG A 278 13.37 -11.81 7.83
N HIS A 279 14.32 -11.85 8.76
CA HIS A 279 15.61 -12.54 8.61
C HIS A 279 15.47 -14.00 9.06
N ILE A 280 15.78 -14.97 8.19
CA ILE A 280 15.71 -16.41 8.50
C ILE A 280 16.64 -16.78 9.67
N SER A 281 17.81 -16.15 9.71
CA SER A 281 18.85 -16.35 10.74
C SER A 281 18.36 -16.10 12.18
N ASN A 282 17.20 -15.45 12.34
CA ASN A 282 16.63 -15.07 13.62
C ASN A 282 15.29 -15.80 13.88
N LEU A 283 15.03 -16.90 13.15
CA LEU A 283 13.88 -17.78 13.35
C LEU A 283 14.31 -19.10 13.98
N ASP A 284 14.25 -19.20 15.31
CA ASP A 284 14.37 -20.46 16.06
C ASP A 284 13.13 -21.37 15.87
N ILE A 285 12.83 -21.71 14.60
CA ILE A 285 11.67 -22.54 14.19
C ILE A 285 12.18 -23.88 13.64
N ILE A 286 13.10 -24.53 14.37
CA ILE A 286 13.42 -25.96 14.21
C ILE A 286 13.52 -26.61 15.61
N ARG A 287 12.39 -26.68 16.33
CA ARG A 287 12.17 -27.63 17.46
C ARG A 287 10.74 -27.68 18.06
N THR A 288 9.84 -26.76 17.73
CA THR A 288 8.56 -26.59 18.48
C THR A 288 7.28 -26.81 17.67
N VAL A 289 7.33 -26.99 16.34
CA VAL A 289 6.13 -27.25 15.53
C VAL A 289 5.65 -28.70 15.76
N PRO A 290 4.37 -28.93 16.14
CA PRO A 290 3.83 -30.29 16.31
C PRO A 290 3.80 -31.06 14.99
N SER A 291 4.16 -32.35 15.05
CA SER A 291 3.91 -33.34 14.00
C SER A 291 2.67 -34.18 14.32
N ILE A 292 1.90 -34.52 13.28
CA ILE A 292 0.57 -35.13 13.36
C ILE A 292 0.47 -36.18 12.24
N GLY A 293 -0.16 -37.33 12.49
CA GLY A 293 -0.24 -38.42 11.51
C GLY A 293 -1.18 -38.08 10.34
N GLU A 294 -0.87 -38.58 9.14
CA GLU A 294 -1.74 -38.42 7.96
C GLU A 294 -3.11 -39.14 8.06
N SER A 295 -3.30 -39.93 9.13
CA SER A 295 -4.54 -40.61 9.52
C SER A 295 -5.30 -39.94 10.66
N SER A 296 -4.72 -38.95 11.36
CA SER A 296 -5.38 -38.24 12.47
C SER A 296 -6.57 -37.40 12.01
N SER A 297 -7.58 -37.17 12.86
CA SER A 297 -8.72 -36.30 12.52
C SER A 297 -8.37 -34.80 12.60
N CYS A 298 -9.21 -33.93 12.00
CA CYS A 298 -9.01 -32.48 12.12
C CYS A 298 -9.17 -31.96 13.56
N LEU A 299 -9.92 -32.67 14.41
CA LEU A 299 -10.07 -32.34 15.84
C LEU A 299 -8.83 -32.72 16.65
N GLU A 300 -8.23 -33.89 16.38
CA GLU A 300 -6.90 -34.23 16.91
C GLU A 300 -5.84 -33.23 16.44
N ALA A 301 -5.90 -32.83 15.16
CA ALA A 301 -4.97 -31.86 14.60
C ALA A 301 -5.01 -30.51 15.35
N ILE A 302 -6.22 -30.04 15.66
CA ILE A 302 -6.48 -28.81 16.44
C ILE A 302 -6.03 -29.00 17.90
N ALA A 303 -6.40 -30.10 18.55
CA ALA A 303 -6.06 -30.37 19.94
C ALA A 303 -4.54 -30.50 20.18
N VAL A 304 -3.80 -31.13 19.26
CA VAL A 304 -2.33 -31.21 19.33
C VAL A 304 -1.69 -29.84 19.04
N MET A 305 -2.24 -29.05 18.11
CA MET A 305 -1.83 -27.65 17.92
C MET A 305 -2.06 -26.81 19.19
N GLU A 306 -3.15 -27.03 19.91
CA GLU A 306 -3.50 -26.30 21.13
C GLU A 306 -2.65 -26.70 22.33
N GLN A 307 -2.43 -28.00 22.54
CA GLN A 307 -1.52 -28.51 23.58
C GLN A 307 -0.07 -28.03 23.39
N LYS A 308 0.32 -27.67 22.16
CA LYS A 308 1.64 -27.11 21.82
C LYS A 308 1.63 -25.60 21.59
N HIS A 309 0.51 -24.92 21.83
CA HIS A 309 0.31 -23.48 21.58
C HIS A 309 0.76 -23.00 20.19
N SER A 310 0.57 -23.84 19.16
CA SER A 310 0.91 -23.55 17.77
C SER A 310 -0.33 -23.27 16.93
N ASN A 311 -0.19 -22.42 15.91
CA ASN A 311 -1.20 -22.20 14.86
C ASN A 311 -0.92 -23.00 13.59
N VAL A 312 0.15 -23.81 13.60
CA VAL A 312 0.67 -24.60 12.47
C VAL A 312 1.07 -25.99 12.95
N ALA A 313 0.83 -27.01 12.14
CA ALA A 313 1.33 -28.37 12.35
C ALA A 313 1.90 -28.97 11.07
N PHE A 314 2.83 -29.91 11.25
CA PHE A 314 3.36 -30.78 10.22
C PHE A 314 2.55 -32.07 10.14
N ILE A 315 2.20 -32.49 8.93
CA ILE A 315 1.60 -33.81 8.70
C ILE A 315 2.69 -34.75 8.23
N VAL A 316 2.82 -35.89 8.89
CA VAL A 316 3.81 -36.93 8.63
C VAL A 316 3.15 -38.27 8.35
N ASN A 317 3.81 -39.13 7.57
CA ASN A 317 3.42 -40.53 7.45
C ASN A 317 3.95 -41.38 8.62
N GLU A 318 3.69 -42.69 8.56
CA GLU A 318 4.12 -43.66 9.57
C GLU A 318 5.66 -43.74 9.74
N ASP A 319 6.44 -43.42 8.70
CA ASP A 319 7.92 -43.30 8.76
C ASP A 319 8.42 -41.97 9.37
N GLY A 320 7.52 -41.03 9.68
CA GLY A 320 7.85 -39.69 10.14
C GLY A 320 8.26 -38.69 9.04
N LEU A 321 8.14 -39.03 7.76
CA LEU A 321 8.45 -38.14 6.64
C LEU A 321 7.35 -37.08 6.46
N LEU A 322 7.75 -35.82 6.29
CA LEU A 322 6.85 -34.69 6.07
C LEU A 322 6.05 -34.84 4.76
N LYS A 323 4.73 -34.92 4.87
CA LYS A 323 3.77 -34.95 3.75
C LYS A 323 3.09 -33.61 3.50
N GLY A 324 2.98 -32.76 4.52
CA GLY A 324 2.39 -31.43 4.36
C GLY A 324 2.45 -30.56 5.61
N VAL A 325 1.89 -29.35 5.49
CA VAL A 325 1.77 -28.36 6.56
C VAL A 325 0.31 -27.91 6.64
N VAL A 326 -0.29 -27.91 7.82
CA VAL A 326 -1.65 -27.43 8.06
C VAL A 326 -1.62 -26.23 9.01
N THR A 327 -2.54 -25.28 8.81
CA THR A 327 -2.71 -24.12 9.68
C THR A 327 -4.14 -24.06 10.21
N LYS A 328 -4.35 -23.41 11.37
CA LYS A 328 -5.72 -23.20 11.89
C LYS A 328 -6.62 -22.47 10.89
N ASP A 329 -6.08 -21.54 10.09
CA ASP A 329 -6.84 -20.80 9.07
C ASP A 329 -7.19 -21.65 7.85
N SER A 330 -6.32 -22.58 7.46
CA SER A 330 -6.64 -23.58 6.42
C SER A 330 -7.78 -24.51 6.86
N LEU A 331 -7.85 -24.86 8.15
CA LEU A 331 -8.94 -25.65 8.72
C LEU A 331 -10.24 -24.84 8.83
N ARG A 332 -10.17 -23.56 9.21
CA ARG A 332 -11.31 -22.62 9.21
C ARG A 332 -11.92 -22.46 7.80
N ALA A 333 -11.09 -22.31 6.77
CA ALA A 333 -11.52 -22.19 5.38
C ALA A 333 -12.15 -23.49 4.84
N ALA A 334 -11.72 -24.66 5.32
CA ALA A 334 -12.36 -25.93 4.99
C ALA A 334 -13.72 -26.10 5.71
N ALA A 335 -13.81 -25.71 6.98
CA ALA A 335 -15.02 -25.81 7.80
C ALA A 335 -16.17 -24.88 7.35
N THR A 336 -15.86 -23.83 6.58
CA THR A 336 -16.82 -22.84 6.06
C THR A 336 -17.28 -23.13 4.62
N ASN A 337 -16.86 -24.25 4.03
CA ASN A 337 -17.22 -24.61 2.66
C ASN A 337 -18.58 -25.36 2.60
N PRO A 338 -19.60 -24.84 1.88
CA PRO A 338 -20.93 -25.46 1.82
C PRO A 338 -20.99 -26.81 1.07
N LYS A 339 -19.87 -27.33 0.56
CA LYS A 339 -19.78 -28.69 0.00
C LYS A 339 -19.33 -29.76 1.03
N CYS A 340 -18.96 -29.39 2.26
CA CYS A 340 -18.48 -30.31 3.29
C CYS A 340 -19.57 -30.76 4.28
N ASN A 341 -20.46 -31.66 3.85
CA ASN A 341 -21.55 -32.20 4.69
C ASN A 341 -21.12 -33.40 5.58
N ASN A 342 -20.12 -33.22 6.45
CA ASN A 342 -19.83 -34.03 7.66
C ASN A 342 -18.52 -33.56 8.34
N PRO A 343 -18.18 -34.01 9.58
CA PRO A 343 -16.92 -33.65 10.25
C PRO A 343 -15.68 -33.95 9.38
N LEU A 344 -14.76 -32.99 9.34
CA LEU A 344 -13.64 -32.92 8.41
C LEU A 344 -12.68 -34.11 8.52
N ASN A 345 -12.74 -35.00 7.52
CA ASN A 345 -11.93 -36.20 7.39
C ASN A 345 -10.79 -35.98 6.37
N PHE A 346 -9.54 -36.28 6.73
CA PHE A 346 -8.38 -36.11 5.84
C PHE A 346 -8.43 -36.96 4.56
N HIS A 347 -9.32 -37.94 4.48
CA HIS A 347 -9.57 -38.70 3.25
C HIS A 347 -10.55 -38.04 2.28
N ASP A 348 -11.20 -36.94 2.64
CA ASP A 348 -12.05 -36.11 1.77
C ASP A 348 -11.24 -35.57 0.57
N LYS A 349 -11.89 -35.40 -0.59
CA LYS A 349 -11.29 -34.77 -1.77
C LYS A 349 -10.77 -33.36 -1.48
N ALA A 350 -11.47 -32.55 -0.68
CA ALA A 350 -11.07 -31.18 -0.35
C ALA A 350 -9.73 -31.14 0.39
N ILE A 351 -9.58 -31.96 1.43
CA ILE A 351 -8.34 -32.00 2.23
C ILE A 351 -7.21 -32.70 1.47
N LYS A 352 -7.49 -33.79 0.75
CA LYS A 352 -6.51 -34.40 -0.19
C LYS A 352 -6.01 -33.42 -1.26
N HIS A 353 -6.83 -32.46 -1.68
CA HIS A 353 -6.40 -31.42 -2.63
C HIS A 353 -5.40 -30.46 -2.01
N VAL A 354 -5.60 -30.04 -0.75
CA VAL A 354 -4.63 -29.24 0.01
C VAL A 354 -3.31 -30.01 0.21
N LEU A 355 -3.38 -31.27 0.63
CA LEU A 355 -2.17 -32.08 0.86
C LEU A 355 -1.38 -32.36 -0.41
N LYS A 356 -2.02 -32.69 -1.54
CA LYS A 356 -1.32 -32.82 -2.84
C LYS A 356 -0.65 -31.51 -3.29
N ARG A 357 -1.19 -30.35 -2.91
CA ARG A 357 -0.61 -29.03 -3.19
C ARG A 357 0.70 -28.80 -2.42
N LEU A 358 0.87 -29.45 -1.26
CA LEU A 358 2.06 -29.37 -0.40
C LEU A 358 3.08 -30.48 -0.69
N GLN A 359 2.65 -31.73 -0.86
CA GLN A 359 3.53 -32.86 -1.18
C GLN A 359 4.38 -32.58 -2.43
N LYS A 360 3.77 -31.97 -3.47
CA LYS A 360 4.45 -31.61 -4.73
C LYS A 360 5.47 -30.46 -4.60
N ILE A 361 5.47 -29.72 -3.48
CA ILE A 361 6.48 -28.72 -3.12
C ILE A 361 7.66 -29.39 -2.40
N ILE A 362 7.40 -30.43 -1.61
CA ILE A 362 8.40 -31.17 -0.82
C ILE A 362 9.21 -32.12 -1.70
N GLU A 363 8.57 -32.88 -2.60
CA GLU A 363 9.20 -33.89 -3.47
C GLU A 363 10.16 -33.32 -4.55
N ASN A 364 10.40 -32.01 -4.57
CA ASN A 364 11.20 -31.31 -5.59
C ASN A 364 12.41 -30.52 -5.07
N LYS A 365 12.72 -30.54 -3.76
CA LYS A 365 13.81 -29.72 -3.20
C LYS A 365 14.59 -30.38 -2.06
N GLU A 366 15.90 -30.48 -2.24
CA GLU A 366 16.84 -30.40 -1.12
C GLU A 366 16.89 -28.93 -0.65
N ASN A 367 16.78 -28.69 0.67
CA ASN A 367 16.91 -27.41 1.38
C ASN A 367 16.04 -26.20 0.91
N PRO A 368 14.91 -25.91 1.58
CA PRO A 368 14.14 -24.68 1.39
C PRO A 368 14.54 -23.54 2.37
N THR A 369 14.49 -22.28 1.92
CA THR A 369 14.63 -21.08 2.76
C THR A 369 13.74 -19.91 2.26
N VAL A 370 13.41 -18.95 3.13
CA VAL A 370 12.21 -18.06 3.00
C VAL A 370 12.54 -16.57 3.22
N GLY A 371 12.21 -15.68 2.26
CA GLY A 371 12.31 -14.21 2.43
C GLY A 371 13.17 -13.53 1.34
N LEU A 372 12.66 -13.17 0.16
CA LEU A 372 11.44 -12.37 -0.11
C LEU A 372 11.49 -10.93 0.45
N ALA A 373 12.69 -10.37 0.67
CA ALA A 373 12.85 -9.16 1.48
C ALA A 373 13.86 -8.11 0.97
N ALA A 374 13.32 -7.01 0.44
CA ALA A 374 13.66 -5.64 0.87
C ALA A 374 14.66 -4.81 0.02
N ARG A 375 14.08 -3.89 -0.80
CA ARG A 375 14.65 -3.03 -1.89
C ARG A 375 13.55 -1.92 -2.33
N ILE A 376 13.64 -0.54 -2.20
CA ILE A 376 12.90 0.66 -2.91
C ILE A 376 13.40 2.12 -2.61
N LEU A 377 13.79 3.17 -3.41
CA LEU A 377 13.96 3.66 -4.82
C LEU A 377 15.11 4.76 -4.87
N ASP A 378 15.25 5.61 -5.93
CA ASP A 378 15.53 7.10 -6.00
C ASP A 378 15.27 7.69 -7.44
N ILE A 379 14.94 9.01 -7.60
CA ILE A 379 14.66 9.82 -8.85
C ILE A 379 13.44 9.39 -9.75
N ALA A 380 12.54 10.21 -10.36
CA ALA A 380 12.03 11.61 -10.30
C ALA A 380 10.69 11.77 -11.17
N PRO A 381 9.85 12.84 -11.08
CA PRO A 381 8.45 12.86 -11.63
C PRO A 381 8.01 13.99 -12.60
N PHE A 382 6.72 13.96 -13.03
CA PHE A 382 5.97 14.95 -13.85
C PHE A 382 4.63 15.41 -13.16
N VAL A 383 3.69 16.09 -13.86
CA VAL A 383 2.46 16.77 -13.33
C VAL A 383 1.19 16.33 -14.12
N ALA A 384 -0.04 16.58 -13.61
CA ALA A 384 -1.30 16.32 -14.33
C ALA A 384 -2.48 17.26 -13.93
N VAL A 385 -3.51 17.36 -14.78
CA VAL A 385 -4.79 18.09 -14.56
C VAL A 385 -5.94 17.07 -14.36
N VAL A 386 -7.13 17.57 -14.03
CA VAL A 386 -8.32 16.80 -13.66
C VAL A 386 -9.57 17.35 -14.34
N GLU A 387 -10.31 16.51 -15.06
CA GLU A 387 -11.71 16.66 -15.47
C GLU A 387 -12.36 15.27 -15.25
N GLU A 388 -13.58 15.09 -14.74
CA GLU A 388 -14.76 15.97 -14.74
C GLU A 388 -15.71 15.61 -13.57
N TYR A 389 -16.41 16.58 -12.94
CA TYR A 389 -17.62 16.25 -12.17
C TYR A 389 -18.77 17.25 -12.37
N LYS A 390 -19.91 16.74 -12.85
CA LYS A 390 -21.06 17.55 -13.26
C LYS A 390 -21.94 17.97 -12.08
N ASP A 391 -21.62 19.09 -11.44
CA ASP A 391 -22.62 19.85 -10.65
C ASP A 391 -22.35 21.38 -10.65
N GLY A 392 -22.84 22.06 -11.70
CA GLY A 392 -23.19 23.49 -11.67
C GLY A 392 -22.08 24.55 -11.65
N ASN A 393 -20.79 24.22 -11.45
CA ASN A 393 -19.73 25.23 -11.30
C ASN A 393 -18.38 24.77 -11.91
N ASN A 394 -17.94 25.38 -13.01
CA ASN A 394 -16.84 24.92 -13.89
C ASN A 394 -15.40 25.08 -13.32
N ASN A 395 -15.22 25.18 -12.01
CA ASN A 395 -13.92 25.40 -11.37
C ASN A 395 -13.37 24.11 -10.76
N ILE A 396 -12.82 23.24 -11.62
CA ILE A 396 -12.15 22.00 -11.20
C ILE A 396 -10.67 22.32 -10.85
N PRO A 397 -10.12 21.84 -9.71
CA PRO A 397 -8.73 22.13 -9.35
C PRO A 397 -7.68 21.23 -10.03
N ASP A 398 -6.57 21.83 -10.49
CA ASP A 398 -5.37 21.15 -11.01
C ASP A 398 -4.67 20.29 -9.94
N ALA A 399 -4.02 19.18 -10.33
CA ALA A 399 -3.42 18.22 -9.39
C ALA A 399 -1.88 18.16 -9.48
N LYS A 400 -1.18 18.81 -8.52
CA LYS A 400 0.27 18.66 -8.37
C LYS A 400 0.59 17.30 -7.74
N CYS A 401 0.73 16.28 -8.59
CA CYS A 401 0.88 14.86 -8.28
C CYS A 401 2.26 14.47 -7.69
N GLU A 402 2.64 15.08 -6.56
CA GLU A 402 3.88 14.77 -5.83
C GLU A 402 3.97 13.31 -5.35
N PHE A 403 2.87 12.56 -5.38
CA PHE A 403 2.84 11.12 -5.11
C PHE A 403 3.59 10.25 -6.14
N LEU A 404 3.92 10.81 -7.31
CA LEU A 404 4.74 10.19 -8.37
C LEU A 404 6.26 10.36 -8.14
N ASN A 405 6.68 11.14 -7.13
CA ASN A 405 8.07 11.21 -6.71
C ASN A 405 8.65 9.81 -6.36
N PRO A 406 9.98 9.63 -6.38
CA PRO A 406 10.59 8.32 -6.32
C PRO A 406 10.42 7.55 -5.00
N GLY A 407 10.70 8.16 -3.86
CA GLY A 407 10.34 7.59 -2.56
C GLY A 407 8.82 7.48 -2.38
N GLY A 408 8.03 8.03 -3.29
CA GLY A 408 6.58 8.01 -3.35
C GLY A 408 5.94 9.25 -2.77
N SER A 409 6.69 10.35 -2.57
CA SER A 409 6.18 11.53 -1.87
C SER A 409 6.88 12.87 -2.15
N VAL A 410 6.17 13.96 -1.89
CA VAL A 410 6.69 15.33 -1.82
C VAL A 410 7.94 15.50 -0.93
N LYS A 411 8.17 14.59 0.03
CA LYS A 411 9.28 14.68 0.99
C LYS A 411 10.60 14.16 0.43
N ASP A 412 10.58 13.52 -0.73
CA ASP A 412 11.79 13.05 -1.42
C ASP A 412 12.64 14.25 -1.87
N ARG A 413 11.98 15.35 -2.29
CA ARG A 413 12.61 16.65 -2.61
C ARG A 413 13.41 17.22 -1.44
N ILE A 414 12.80 17.28 -0.25
CA ILE A 414 13.47 17.88 0.92
C ILE A 414 14.62 16.99 1.40
N ALA A 415 14.47 15.67 1.34
CA ALA A 415 15.52 14.73 1.68
C ALA A 415 16.74 14.88 0.75
N TYR A 416 16.50 14.93 -0.57
CA TYR A 416 17.56 15.11 -1.57
C TYR A 416 18.29 16.45 -1.40
N ARG A 417 17.56 17.56 -1.21
CA ARG A 417 18.17 18.89 -0.98
C ARG A 417 18.93 18.97 0.34
N MET A 418 18.42 18.36 1.42
CA MET A 418 19.13 18.29 2.71
C MET A 418 20.43 17.51 2.63
N VAL A 419 20.46 16.39 1.89
CA VAL A 419 21.68 15.61 1.67
C VAL A 419 22.68 16.39 0.83
N LEU A 420 22.24 17.04 -0.26
CA LEU A 420 23.12 17.86 -1.09
C LEU A 420 23.77 19.05 -0.34
N ASP A 421 22.97 19.84 0.38
CA ASP A 421 23.49 20.96 1.18
C ASP A 421 24.51 20.47 2.23
N ALA A 422 24.22 19.37 2.90
CA ALA A 422 25.11 18.80 3.90
C ALA A 422 26.38 18.15 3.30
N GLU A 423 26.34 17.65 2.06
CA GLU A 423 27.53 17.20 1.32
C GLU A 423 28.39 18.38 0.85
N GLU A 424 27.80 19.41 0.25
CA GLU A 424 28.48 20.62 -0.22
C GLU A 424 29.18 21.36 0.94
N ARG A 425 28.52 21.43 2.10
CA ARG A 425 29.07 22.00 3.34
C ARG A 425 30.04 21.06 4.08
N GLY A 426 30.31 19.87 3.54
CA GLY A 426 31.26 18.89 4.10
C GLY A 426 30.84 18.27 5.44
N ILE A 427 29.55 18.34 5.79
CA ILE A 427 28.93 17.76 7.00
C ILE A 427 28.72 16.26 6.78
N LEU A 428 28.18 15.88 5.63
CA LEU A 428 28.08 14.50 5.18
C LEU A 428 29.34 14.06 4.43
N LYS A 429 29.83 12.86 4.76
CA LYS A 429 31.02 12.23 4.17
C LYS A 429 30.71 10.74 3.92
N PRO A 430 30.64 10.27 2.65
CA PRO A 430 30.25 8.90 2.32
C PRO A 430 31.06 7.85 3.10
N GLY A 431 30.40 6.78 3.54
CA GLY A 431 31.01 5.72 4.36
C GLY A 431 31.51 6.16 5.76
N LYS A 432 31.25 7.41 6.20
CA LYS A 432 31.65 7.92 7.52
C LYS A 432 30.50 8.55 8.30
N SER A 433 29.64 9.32 7.64
CA SER A 433 28.48 9.94 8.28
C SER A 433 27.31 8.96 8.40
N VAL A 434 26.52 9.11 9.47
CA VAL A 434 25.24 8.42 9.67
C VAL A 434 24.13 9.47 9.62
N ILE A 435 23.10 9.24 8.82
CA ILE A 435 21.90 10.07 8.79
C ILE A 435 20.92 9.53 9.83
N VAL A 436 20.45 10.40 10.72
CA VAL A 436 19.45 10.06 11.75
C VAL A 436 18.33 11.10 11.68
N GLU A 437 17.10 10.66 11.39
CA GLU A 437 15.95 11.55 11.20
C GLU A 437 14.71 11.06 11.96
N PRO A 438 14.03 11.92 12.73
CA PRO A 438 12.71 11.64 13.28
C PRO A 438 11.58 12.12 12.34
N THR A 439 10.66 11.23 11.95
CA THR A 439 9.69 11.52 10.89
C THR A 439 8.37 10.76 11.00
N SER A 440 7.31 11.28 10.37
CA SER A 440 6.05 10.58 10.05
C SER A 440 6.18 9.61 8.85
N GLY A 441 7.43 9.26 8.51
CA GLY A 441 7.82 8.18 7.61
C GLY A 441 8.30 8.67 6.24
N ASN A 442 7.59 9.60 5.59
CA ASN A 442 7.90 9.97 4.19
C ASN A 442 9.26 10.67 4.03
N THR A 443 9.65 11.59 4.93
CA THR A 443 11.01 12.16 4.92
C THR A 443 12.07 11.07 5.17
N GLY A 444 11.76 10.11 6.05
CA GLY A 444 12.64 8.98 6.32
C GLY A 444 12.83 8.07 5.12
N ILE A 445 11.78 7.84 4.31
CA ILE A 445 11.87 7.09 3.06
C ILE A 445 12.76 7.86 2.08
N GLY A 446 12.54 9.17 1.89
CA GLY A 446 13.38 10.02 1.04
C GLY A 446 14.86 10.10 1.47
N LEU A 447 15.14 10.09 2.78
CA LEU A 447 16.51 10.08 3.30
C LEU A 447 17.17 8.72 3.21
N ALA A 448 16.41 7.64 3.43
CA ALA A 448 16.89 6.28 3.21
C ALA A 448 17.16 6.01 1.71
N LEU A 449 16.38 6.63 0.81
CA LEU A 449 16.58 6.75 -0.65
C LEU A 449 18.01 7.23 -0.95
N ALA A 450 18.29 8.48 -0.58
CA ALA A 450 19.57 9.14 -0.83
C ALA A 450 20.72 8.44 -0.08
N SER A 451 20.45 7.83 1.07
CA SER A 451 21.42 7.05 1.82
C SER A 451 21.86 5.78 1.09
N ALA A 452 20.92 5.02 0.52
CA ALA A 452 21.22 3.81 -0.24
C ALA A 452 22.02 4.13 -1.52
N VAL A 453 21.66 5.20 -2.23
CA VAL A 453 22.34 5.62 -3.46
C VAL A 453 23.73 6.22 -3.20
N ARG A 454 23.93 6.98 -2.10
CA ARG A 454 25.21 7.67 -1.80
C ARG A 454 26.11 6.96 -0.77
N GLY A 455 25.71 5.80 -0.27
CA GLY A 455 26.51 5.01 0.67
C GLY A 455 26.58 5.57 2.09
N TYR A 456 25.44 6.06 2.61
CA TYR A 456 25.26 6.43 4.02
C TYR A 456 24.53 5.35 4.80
N ARG A 457 24.86 5.24 6.09
CA ARG A 457 24.02 4.50 7.05
C ARG A 457 22.85 5.41 7.45
N CYS A 458 21.63 4.88 7.44
CA CYS A 458 20.41 5.62 7.78
C CYS A 458 19.71 4.99 8.99
N ILE A 459 19.28 5.82 9.95
CA ILE A 459 18.48 5.43 11.11
C ILE A 459 17.25 6.32 11.18
N ILE A 460 16.05 5.74 11.09
CA ILE A 460 14.80 6.49 11.13
C ILE A 460 14.09 6.25 12.47
N VAL A 461 13.70 7.35 13.12
CA VAL A 461 12.85 7.34 14.32
C VAL A 461 11.42 7.67 13.88
N LEU A 462 10.43 6.82 14.17
CA LEU A 462 9.03 7.09 13.79
C LEU A 462 7.99 6.61 14.83
N PRO A 463 6.87 7.35 15.01
CA PRO A 463 5.80 6.93 15.92
C PRO A 463 5.15 5.60 15.56
N GLU A 464 4.60 4.91 16.55
CA GLU A 464 3.93 3.62 16.36
C GLU A 464 2.66 3.67 15.48
N LYS A 465 1.93 4.80 15.40
CA LYS A 465 0.72 4.91 14.53
C LYS A 465 1.00 4.80 13.03
N MET A 466 2.24 5.06 12.62
CA MET A 466 2.64 5.10 11.21
C MET A 466 2.62 3.70 10.59
N SER A 467 2.00 3.58 9.41
CA SER A 467 1.79 2.33 8.65
C SER A 467 2.98 1.36 8.62
N ASP A 468 2.72 0.06 8.67
CA ASP A 468 3.77 -0.95 8.52
C ASP A 468 4.32 -1.03 7.08
N GLU A 469 3.59 -0.52 6.08
CA GLU A 469 4.06 -0.38 4.70
C GLU A 469 5.25 0.61 4.59
N LYS A 470 5.20 1.73 5.33
CA LYS A 470 6.35 2.64 5.49
C LYS A 470 7.53 1.95 6.18
N VAL A 471 7.28 1.18 7.25
CA VAL A 471 8.31 0.39 7.96
C VAL A 471 8.98 -0.62 7.01
N ASN A 472 8.19 -1.37 6.24
CA ASN A 472 8.71 -2.33 5.26
C ASN A 472 9.51 -1.64 4.14
N THR A 473 9.11 -0.44 3.71
CA THR A 473 9.85 0.38 2.72
C THR A 473 11.20 0.87 3.27
N LEU A 474 11.26 1.24 4.55
CA LEU A 474 12.51 1.65 5.21
C LEU A 474 13.50 0.48 5.38
N ILE A 475 13.03 -0.68 5.83
CA ILE A 475 13.82 -1.93 5.90
C ILE A 475 14.31 -2.36 4.50
N ALA A 476 13.53 -2.02 3.47
CA ALA A 476 13.86 -2.25 2.07
C ALA A 476 15.01 -1.39 1.56
N LEU A 477 15.08 -0.13 1.97
CA LEU A 477 16.24 0.74 1.73
C LEU A 477 17.47 0.34 2.54
N GLY A 478 17.29 -0.46 3.59
CA GLY A 478 18.35 -0.82 4.52
C GLY A 478 18.52 0.20 5.66
N ALA A 479 17.53 1.06 5.90
CA ALA A 479 17.50 1.91 7.08
C ALA A 479 17.21 1.08 8.35
N GLU A 480 17.89 1.43 9.43
CA GLU A 480 17.55 0.97 10.77
C GLU A 480 16.36 1.77 11.31
N ILE A 481 15.57 1.15 12.20
CA ILE A 481 14.31 1.71 12.67
C ILE A 481 14.24 1.71 14.19
N ILE A 482 13.90 2.87 14.74
CA ILE A 482 13.52 3.06 16.15
C ILE A 482 12.07 3.51 16.16
N ARG A 483 11.21 2.84 16.95
CA ARG A 483 9.81 3.25 17.14
C ARG A 483 9.69 4.11 18.39
N THR A 484 8.78 5.07 18.40
CA THR A 484 8.43 5.89 19.58
C THR A 484 6.93 5.80 19.89
N PRO A 485 6.52 5.97 21.17
CA PRO A 485 5.10 6.03 21.53
C PRO A 485 4.38 7.15 20.76
N THR A 486 3.17 6.87 20.29
CA THR A 486 2.35 7.88 19.58
C THR A 486 1.87 9.01 20.50
N GLU A 487 1.67 8.69 21.79
CA GLU A 487 1.18 9.61 22.82
C GLU A 487 2.26 10.53 23.41
N ALA A 488 3.51 10.45 22.93
CA ALA A 488 4.62 11.22 23.48
C ALA A 488 4.59 12.67 22.96
N ALA A 489 4.47 13.64 23.87
CA ALA A 489 4.55 15.06 23.53
C ALA A 489 5.91 15.40 22.91
N TRP A 490 5.93 16.32 21.95
CA TRP A 490 7.13 16.69 21.18
C TRP A 490 8.34 17.09 22.04
N ASN A 491 8.08 17.61 23.25
CA ASN A 491 9.07 18.14 24.20
C ASN A 491 9.45 17.18 25.35
N ASP A 492 9.09 15.89 25.27
CA ASP A 492 9.57 14.89 26.24
C ASP A 492 11.12 14.87 26.29
N PRO A 493 11.78 14.75 27.45
CA PRO A 493 13.25 14.75 27.55
C PRO A 493 13.98 13.65 26.75
N THR A 494 13.28 12.63 26.25
CA THR A 494 13.81 11.60 25.35
C THR A 494 13.62 11.94 23.86
N SER A 495 12.83 12.96 23.54
CA SER A 495 12.42 13.39 22.21
C SER A 495 13.41 14.40 21.58
N ASN A 496 14.34 13.91 20.76
CA ASN A 496 15.31 14.74 20.04
C ASN A 496 14.82 15.08 18.62
N LEU A 497 13.90 16.04 18.52
CA LEU A 497 13.29 16.48 17.25
C LEU A 497 13.93 17.77 16.72
N MET A 498 14.34 17.82 15.45
CA MET A 498 15.03 18.97 14.84
C MET A 498 14.40 19.42 13.52
N TYR A 499 13.18 19.98 13.55
CA TYR A 499 12.43 20.45 12.37
C TYR A 499 12.92 21.80 11.76
N ASN A 500 14.22 22.09 11.90
CA ASN A 500 14.78 23.44 11.75
C ASN A 500 15.68 23.61 10.52
N ASN A 501 15.66 22.68 9.55
CA ASN A 501 16.51 22.77 8.37
C ASN A 501 15.86 23.67 7.28
N PRO A 502 16.49 24.79 6.85
CA PRO A 502 15.94 25.68 5.81
C PRO A 502 15.81 25.01 4.43
N CYS A 503 16.50 23.89 4.18
CA CYS A 503 16.32 23.11 2.96
C CYS A 503 14.88 22.56 2.77
N ASN A 504 14.11 22.41 3.86
CA ASN A 504 12.71 21.98 3.81
C ASN A 504 11.82 22.97 3.01
N PRO A 505 11.68 24.25 3.39
CA PRO A 505 10.97 25.23 2.56
C PRO A 505 11.71 25.56 1.25
N LEU A 506 13.05 25.63 1.25
CA LEU A 506 13.80 26.00 0.04
C LEU A 506 13.63 25.00 -1.12
N ALA A 507 13.57 23.69 -0.86
CA ALA A 507 13.31 22.71 -1.92
C ALA A 507 11.92 22.86 -2.59
N HIS A 508 10.98 23.54 -1.92
CA HIS A 508 9.66 23.83 -2.45
C HIS A 508 9.58 25.22 -3.09
N TYR A 509 10.33 26.20 -2.58
CA TYR A 509 10.50 27.54 -3.15
C TYR A 509 11.30 27.52 -4.47
N ASP A 510 12.47 26.85 -4.48
CA ASP A 510 13.36 26.72 -5.65
C ASP A 510 12.82 25.74 -6.71
N GLY A 511 11.95 24.81 -6.30
CA GLY A 511 11.53 23.65 -7.10
C GLY A 511 10.03 23.58 -7.32
N THR A 512 9.30 23.03 -6.34
CA THR A 512 7.85 22.73 -6.47
C THR A 512 7.02 23.95 -6.95
N ALA A 513 7.35 25.16 -6.50
CA ALA A 513 6.64 26.38 -6.86
C ALA A 513 7.00 26.91 -8.25
N GLU A 514 8.28 26.97 -8.61
CA GLU A 514 8.71 27.35 -9.98
C GLU A 514 8.15 26.35 -11.01
N GLU A 515 8.07 25.06 -10.69
CA GLU A 515 7.39 24.07 -11.53
C GLU A 515 5.88 24.34 -11.68
N ILE A 516 5.17 24.79 -10.64
CA ILE A 516 3.74 25.14 -10.73
C ILE A 516 3.57 26.39 -11.61
N LEU A 517 4.34 27.44 -11.32
CA LEU A 517 4.34 28.71 -12.05
C LEU A 517 4.62 28.52 -13.54
N TRP A 518 5.66 27.77 -13.88
CA TRP A 518 6.03 27.45 -15.25
C TRP A 518 5.02 26.55 -15.97
N SER A 519 4.31 25.66 -15.25
CA SER A 519 3.25 24.82 -15.85
C SER A 519 1.99 25.62 -16.22
N LEU A 520 1.80 26.80 -15.62
CA LEU A 520 0.59 27.63 -15.72
C LEU A 520 0.85 29.03 -16.29
N ASP A 521 2.06 29.31 -16.80
CA ASP A 521 2.45 30.60 -17.38
C ASP A 521 2.27 31.81 -16.42
N ASP A 522 2.63 31.63 -15.13
CA ASP A 522 2.41 32.57 -14.00
C ASP A 522 0.93 32.93 -13.71
N ASP A 523 -0.03 32.23 -14.33
CA ASP A 523 -1.46 32.47 -14.17
C ASP A 523 -2.08 31.42 -13.22
N VAL A 524 -2.20 31.78 -11.94
CA VAL A 524 -2.81 30.95 -10.87
C VAL A 524 -3.50 31.81 -9.81
N ASP A 525 -4.74 31.46 -9.44
CA ASP A 525 -5.57 32.21 -8.48
C ASP A 525 -5.61 31.61 -7.08
N MET A 526 -5.38 30.30 -6.94
CA MET A 526 -5.36 29.61 -5.66
C MET A 526 -4.37 28.45 -5.64
N VAL A 527 -3.69 28.25 -4.50
CA VAL A 527 -2.86 27.06 -4.23
C VAL A 527 -3.24 26.44 -2.88
N VAL A 528 -3.48 25.13 -2.84
CA VAL A 528 -4.05 24.42 -1.68
C VAL A 528 -3.14 23.27 -1.26
N MET A 529 -2.69 23.29 0.01
CA MET A 529 -1.67 22.39 0.52
C MET A 529 -1.97 21.91 1.94
N GLY A 530 -1.74 20.62 2.20
CA GLY A 530 -1.77 20.07 3.56
C GLY A 530 -0.58 20.54 4.39
N ALA A 531 -0.85 21.10 5.57
CA ALA A 531 0.16 21.60 6.51
C ALA A 531 0.66 20.47 7.44
N GLY A 532 1.97 20.40 7.65
CA GLY A 532 2.63 19.38 8.47
C GLY A 532 3.89 19.98 9.06
N THR A 533 5.08 19.51 8.67
CA THR A 533 6.32 20.29 8.87
C THR A 533 6.28 21.65 8.15
N SER A 534 5.32 21.85 7.26
CA SER A 534 4.89 23.13 6.69
C SER A 534 5.89 23.90 5.83
N GLY A 535 7.09 23.36 5.62
CA GLY A 535 8.01 23.85 4.60
C GLY A 535 7.39 23.86 3.20
N THR A 536 6.53 22.89 2.86
CA THR A 536 5.83 22.89 1.57
C THR A 536 4.88 24.09 1.40
N VAL A 537 3.96 24.33 2.34
CA VAL A 537 3.03 25.46 2.26
C VAL A 537 3.73 26.81 2.36
N SER A 538 4.77 26.93 3.19
CA SER A 538 5.52 28.18 3.35
C SER A 538 6.41 28.47 2.12
N GLY A 539 7.19 27.48 1.67
CA GLY A 539 8.10 27.62 0.53
C GLY A 539 7.37 27.91 -0.78
N VAL A 540 6.26 27.18 -1.04
CA VAL A 540 5.39 27.51 -2.17
C VAL A 540 4.70 28.87 -1.95
N GLY A 541 4.18 29.13 -0.75
CA GLY A 541 3.53 30.40 -0.40
C GLY A 541 4.40 31.62 -0.70
N HIS A 542 5.66 31.66 -0.24
CA HIS A 542 6.59 32.75 -0.55
C HIS A 542 6.76 32.96 -2.06
N LYS A 543 7.10 31.89 -2.81
CA LYS A 543 7.36 32.00 -4.25
C LYS A 543 6.12 32.42 -5.05
N ILE A 544 4.96 31.87 -4.71
CA ILE A 544 3.67 32.23 -5.31
C ILE A 544 3.32 33.69 -4.98
N LYS A 545 3.56 34.18 -3.75
CA LYS A 545 3.32 35.58 -3.38
C LYS A 545 4.29 36.57 -4.05
N GLU A 546 5.50 36.16 -4.40
CA GLU A 546 6.44 36.98 -5.18
C GLU A 546 5.99 37.19 -6.63
N ARG A 547 5.56 36.11 -7.30
CA ARG A 547 5.26 36.10 -8.75
C ARG A 547 3.78 36.40 -9.04
N CYS A 548 2.89 35.82 -8.26
CA CYS A 548 1.44 35.89 -8.38
C CYS A 548 0.82 36.47 -7.09
N PRO A 549 1.10 37.73 -6.70
CA PRO A 549 0.76 38.27 -5.36
C PRO A 549 -0.76 38.28 -5.02
N LYS A 550 -1.62 38.09 -6.02
CA LYS A 550 -3.09 37.95 -5.84
C LYS A 550 -3.55 36.51 -5.56
N CYS A 551 -2.71 35.52 -5.80
CA CYS A 551 -3.03 34.11 -5.60
C CYS A 551 -3.30 33.82 -4.10
N ILE A 552 -4.36 33.05 -3.84
CA ILE A 552 -4.83 32.69 -2.50
C ILE A 552 -4.10 31.40 -2.06
N VAL A 553 -3.27 31.50 -1.02
CA VAL A 553 -2.58 30.36 -0.41
C VAL A 553 -3.45 29.78 0.69
N VAL A 554 -3.82 28.51 0.56
CA VAL A 554 -4.71 27.81 1.48
C VAL A 554 -3.99 26.68 2.21
N GLY A 555 -3.90 26.79 3.53
CA GLY A 555 -3.42 25.73 4.40
C GLY A 555 -4.56 24.80 4.84
N VAL A 556 -4.38 23.48 4.67
CA VAL A 556 -5.32 22.47 5.18
C VAL A 556 -4.70 21.73 6.37
N ASP A 557 -5.40 21.69 7.49
CA ASP A 557 -4.86 21.26 8.79
C ASP A 557 -5.89 20.39 9.54
N PRO A 558 -5.54 19.18 10.04
CA PRO A 558 -6.52 18.31 10.68
C PRO A 558 -7.03 18.87 12.02
N TYR A 559 -8.25 18.49 12.40
CA TYR A 559 -8.66 18.59 13.80
C TYR A 559 -7.76 17.69 14.67
N GLY A 560 -7.38 18.19 15.85
CA GLY A 560 -6.29 17.64 16.66
C GLY A 560 -4.92 18.24 16.36
N SER A 561 -4.84 19.28 15.52
CA SER A 561 -3.65 20.10 15.30
C SER A 561 -3.88 21.58 15.57
N ILE A 562 -2.79 22.30 15.90
CA ILE A 562 -2.75 23.72 16.27
C ILE A 562 -2.06 24.63 15.23
N LEU A 563 -1.86 24.17 13.99
CA LEU A 563 -1.13 24.97 12.99
C LEU A 563 -1.96 26.15 12.48
N ALA A 564 -3.27 25.93 12.29
CA ALA A 564 -4.17 26.89 11.65
C ALA A 564 -4.39 28.21 12.41
N GLN A 565 -4.81 29.24 11.69
CA GLN A 565 -5.25 30.53 12.24
C GLN A 565 -6.60 30.99 11.64
N PRO A 566 -7.44 31.71 12.40
CA PRO A 566 -7.26 32.08 13.81
C PRO A 566 -7.35 30.87 14.76
N GLU A 567 -6.83 31.03 15.98
CA GLU A 567 -6.66 29.94 16.96
C GLU A 567 -8.00 29.29 17.37
N GLU A 568 -9.11 30.01 17.22
CA GLU A 568 -10.48 29.51 17.31
C GLU A 568 -10.74 28.25 16.47
N LEU A 569 -10.08 28.10 15.31
CA LEU A 569 -10.22 26.94 14.43
C LEU A 569 -9.62 25.66 15.03
N ASN A 570 -8.76 25.77 16.04
CA ASN A 570 -8.07 24.64 16.67
C ASN A 570 -8.84 24.08 17.89
N LYS A 571 -10.01 24.65 18.22
CA LYS A 571 -10.87 24.20 19.33
C LYS A 571 -11.61 22.92 18.93
N THR A 572 -11.19 21.79 19.48
CA THR A 572 -11.78 20.46 19.24
C THR A 572 -11.51 19.51 20.41
N ASP A 573 -12.29 18.45 20.51
CA ASP A 573 -12.11 17.27 21.36
C ASP A 573 -11.26 16.17 20.69
N VAL A 574 -11.03 16.25 19.37
CA VAL A 574 -10.18 15.32 18.62
C VAL A 574 -8.72 15.46 19.07
N GLN A 575 -8.18 14.40 19.68
CA GLN A 575 -6.77 14.33 20.09
C GLN A 575 -5.91 13.49 19.11
N ILE A 576 -6.52 12.54 18.39
CA ILE A 576 -5.82 11.62 17.48
C ILE A 576 -6.66 11.40 16.22
N TYR A 577 -6.03 11.59 15.07
CA TYR A 577 -6.57 11.36 13.73
C TYR A 577 -5.77 10.29 12.97
N GLU A 578 -6.42 9.61 12.02
CA GLU A 578 -5.89 8.51 11.19
C GLU A 578 -5.12 8.97 9.96
N VAL A 579 -5.41 10.15 9.39
CA VAL A 579 -4.63 10.71 8.28
C VAL A 579 -3.18 10.93 8.71
N GLU A 580 -2.22 10.50 7.88
CA GLU A 580 -0.79 10.62 8.15
C GLU A 580 -0.14 11.74 7.32
N GLY A 581 0.84 12.44 7.90
CA GLY A 581 1.71 13.40 7.19
C GLY A 581 1.35 14.88 7.32
N ILE A 582 0.16 15.19 7.87
CA ILE A 582 -0.31 16.54 8.17
C ILE A 582 -0.68 16.70 9.67
N GLY A 583 -0.67 17.94 10.14
CA GLY A 583 -0.91 18.34 11.53
C GLY A 583 0.25 18.02 12.51
N TYR A 584 0.41 18.91 13.50
CA TYR A 584 1.26 18.79 14.69
C TYR A 584 0.66 19.46 15.94
N ASP A 585 1.21 19.11 17.11
CA ASP A 585 0.96 19.66 18.46
C ASP A 585 1.90 20.82 18.84
N PHE A 586 2.76 21.25 17.91
CA PHE A 586 3.65 22.41 18.00
C PHE A 586 3.71 23.15 16.66
N LEU A 587 4.24 24.37 16.66
CA LEU A 587 4.51 25.13 15.43
C LEU A 587 5.93 24.84 14.91
N PRO A 588 6.12 24.23 13.72
CA PRO A 588 7.45 23.96 13.17
C PRO A 588 8.18 25.25 12.79
N ALA A 589 9.51 25.29 12.95
CA ALA A 589 10.32 26.46 12.57
C ALA A 589 10.35 26.74 11.04
N SER A 590 9.80 25.83 10.23
CA SER A 590 9.61 25.99 8.77
C SER A 590 8.16 26.30 8.37
N LEU A 591 7.31 26.70 9.32
CA LEU A 591 6.00 27.31 9.08
C LEU A 591 6.11 28.84 9.14
N ASP A 592 5.94 29.53 8.01
CA ASP A 592 5.48 30.92 8.02
C ASP A 592 3.96 30.93 7.81
N ARG A 593 3.22 31.52 8.76
CA ARG A 593 1.77 31.70 8.66
C ARG A 593 1.39 32.98 7.90
N GLY A 594 2.32 33.92 7.75
CA GLY A 594 2.11 35.21 7.06
C GLY A 594 1.90 35.11 5.55
N VAL A 595 2.29 33.99 4.93
CA VAL A 595 2.03 33.72 3.50
C VAL A 595 0.72 32.99 3.22
N ILE A 596 -0.05 32.62 4.26
CA ILE A 596 -1.26 31.79 4.16
C ILE A 596 -2.51 32.65 4.38
N ASP A 597 -3.27 32.93 3.32
CA ASP A 597 -4.46 33.79 3.40
C ASP A 597 -5.66 33.11 4.07
N LYS A 598 -5.74 31.78 4.01
CA LYS A 598 -6.89 31.01 4.48
C LYS A 598 -6.47 29.65 5.05
N TRP A 599 -7.10 29.26 6.15
CA TRP A 599 -7.00 27.92 6.70
C TRP A 599 -8.33 27.16 6.57
N ILE A 600 -8.25 25.85 6.34
CA ILE A 600 -9.38 24.92 6.35
C ILE A 600 -9.05 23.77 7.31
N LYS A 601 -9.95 23.48 8.26
CA LYS A 601 -9.82 22.30 9.12
C LYS A 601 -10.41 21.07 8.44
N SER A 602 -9.72 19.93 8.50
CA SER A 602 -10.15 18.67 7.85
C SER A 602 -10.38 17.53 8.84
N GLU A 603 -11.35 16.66 8.53
CA GLU A 603 -11.68 15.44 9.29
C GLU A 603 -11.26 14.18 8.53
N ASP A 604 -11.01 13.07 9.25
CA ASP A 604 -10.61 11.78 8.65
C ASP A 604 -11.66 11.26 7.66
N HIS A 605 -12.94 11.20 8.05
CA HIS A 605 -14.02 10.68 7.19
C HIS A 605 -14.07 11.41 5.84
N ALA A 606 -14.11 12.75 5.87
CA ALA A 606 -14.13 13.59 4.67
C ALA A 606 -12.86 13.44 3.82
N SER A 607 -11.69 13.43 4.47
CA SER A 607 -10.38 13.28 3.81
C SER A 607 -10.24 11.94 3.09
N LEU A 608 -10.56 10.84 3.78
CA LEU A 608 -10.36 9.48 3.27
C LEU A 608 -11.42 9.11 2.23
N ALA A 609 -12.66 9.62 2.36
CA ALA A 609 -13.66 9.53 1.30
C ALA A 609 -13.21 10.29 0.03
N MET A 610 -12.64 11.49 0.17
CA MET A 610 -12.13 12.25 -0.96
C MET A 610 -10.90 11.59 -1.61
N ALA A 611 -9.98 11.01 -0.83
CA ALA A 611 -8.87 10.23 -1.37
C ALA A 611 -9.36 9.01 -2.19
N ARG A 612 -10.41 8.32 -1.71
CA ARG A 612 -11.03 7.22 -2.45
C ARG A 612 -11.74 7.70 -3.73
N ARG A 613 -12.32 8.90 -3.74
CA ARG A 613 -12.86 9.54 -4.96
C ARG A 613 -11.77 9.90 -5.97
N LEU A 614 -10.67 10.53 -5.56
CA LEU A 614 -9.54 10.82 -6.46
C LEU A 614 -9.01 9.56 -7.16
N ILE A 615 -9.03 8.42 -6.50
CA ILE A 615 -8.63 7.14 -7.09
C ILE A 615 -9.70 6.61 -8.05
N LYS A 616 -10.98 6.61 -7.63
CA LYS A 616 -12.08 5.99 -8.38
C LYS A 616 -12.54 6.81 -9.58
N ASP A 617 -12.65 8.12 -9.40
CA ASP A 617 -13.22 9.04 -10.38
C ASP A 617 -12.12 9.53 -11.34
N GLU A 618 -10.91 9.83 -10.84
CA GLU A 618 -9.82 10.46 -11.59
C GLU A 618 -8.61 9.52 -11.87
N GLY A 619 -8.62 8.28 -11.39
CA GLY A 619 -7.50 7.34 -11.51
C GLY A 619 -6.24 7.68 -10.70
N LEU A 620 -6.26 8.75 -9.88
CA LEU A 620 -5.10 9.28 -9.17
C LEU A 620 -4.79 8.46 -7.91
N LEU A 621 -3.79 7.57 -8.00
CA LEU A 621 -3.37 6.64 -6.93
C LEU A 621 -2.67 7.30 -5.73
N CYS A 622 -3.34 8.26 -5.10
CA CYS A 622 -2.85 9.15 -4.04
C CYS A 622 -3.27 8.72 -2.61
N GLY A 623 -2.56 9.24 -1.60
CA GLY A 623 -2.72 8.95 -0.18
C GLY A 623 -3.69 9.87 0.56
N GLY A 624 -4.02 9.54 1.81
CA GLY A 624 -5.09 10.19 2.58
C GLY A 624 -4.95 11.71 2.75
N SER A 625 -3.73 12.23 2.88
CA SER A 625 -3.46 13.67 2.97
C SER A 625 -3.76 14.43 1.67
N SER A 626 -3.72 13.74 0.52
CA SER A 626 -4.17 14.25 -0.78
C SER A 626 -5.67 14.47 -0.81
N GLY A 627 -6.42 13.55 -0.19
CA GLY A 627 -7.86 13.68 0.02
C GLY A 627 -8.21 14.82 0.98
N SER A 628 -7.44 15.05 2.04
CA SER A 628 -7.56 16.25 2.88
C SER A 628 -7.36 17.53 2.06
N ALA A 629 -6.27 17.61 1.30
CA ALA A 629 -5.94 18.76 0.46
C ALA A 629 -7.03 19.05 -0.58
N MET A 630 -7.51 18.05 -1.32
CA MET A 630 -8.57 18.21 -2.31
C MET A 630 -9.93 18.53 -1.67
N TRP A 631 -10.28 17.90 -0.54
CA TRP A 631 -11.52 18.27 0.16
C TRP A 631 -11.47 19.73 0.64
N GLY A 632 -10.32 20.17 1.16
CA GLY A 632 -10.09 21.56 1.53
C GLY A 632 -10.15 22.51 0.32
N ALA A 633 -9.63 22.10 -0.83
CA ALA A 633 -9.74 22.84 -2.09
C ALA A 633 -11.19 23.00 -2.53
N VAL A 634 -12.00 21.93 -2.47
CA VAL A 634 -13.44 21.99 -2.76
C VAL A 634 -14.21 22.90 -1.78
N GLN A 635 -13.72 23.10 -0.55
CA GLN A 635 -14.28 24.14 0.34
C GLN A 635 -13.74 25.56 0.04
N ALA A 636 -12.51 25.68 -0.46
CA ALA A 636 -11.87 26.96 -0.72
C ALA A 636 -12.26 27.57 -2.07
N ALA A 637 -12.24 26.79 -3.15
CA ALA A 637 -12.52 27.20 -4.52
C ALA A 637 -13.96 27.74 -4.75
N LYS A 638 -14.86 27.55 -3.77
CA LYS A 638 -16.20 28.16 -3.74
C LYS A 638 -16.20 29.70 -3.79
N SER A 639 -15.06 30.36 -3.56
CA SER A 639 -14.90 31.81 -3.74
C SER A 639 -14.29 32.23 -5.08
N LEU A 640 -13.93 31.27 -5.95
CA LEU A 640 -13.42 31.53 -7.30
C LEU A 640 -14.56 31.64 -8.31
N LYS A 641 -14.29 32.28 -9.44
CA LYS A 641 -15.18 32.46 -10.61
C LYS A 641 -14.72 31.58 -11.77
N GLU A 642 -15.60 31.34 -12.73
CA GLU A 642 -15.28 30.59 -13.95
C GLU A 642 -14.00 31.12 -14.63
N GLY A 643 -13.10 30.20 -14.99
CA GLY A 643 -11.81 30.50 -15.59
C GLY A 643 -10.66 30.80 -14.62
N GLN A 644 -10.91 30.87 -13.29
CA GLN A 644 -9.85 31.01 -12.29
C GLN A 644 -9.25 29.66 -11.89
N LYS A 645 -7.92 29.59 -11.81
CA LYS A 645 -7.16 28.34 -11.61
C LYS A 645 -6.84 28.05 -10.14
N CYS A 646 -7.03 26.80 -9.73
CA CYS A 646 -6.80 26.34 -8.36
C CYS A 646 -5.92 25.09 -8.34
N VAL A 647 -4.69 25.17 -7.83
CA VAL A 647 -3.77 24.02 -7.77
C VAL A 647 -3.84 23.34 -6.41
N VAL A 648 -3.92 22.01 -6.40
CA VAL A 648 -3.94 21.18 -5.19
C VAL A 648 -2.73 20.25 -5.17
N LEU A 649 -1.99 20.23 -4.07
CA LEU A 649 -0.82 19.37 -3.92
C LEU A 649 -1.20 18.02 -3.29
N LEU A 650 -0.94 16.92 -4.01
CA LEU A 650 -1.31 15.56 -3.64
C LEU A 650 -0.07 14.80 -3.11
N PRO A 651 0.17 14.70 -1.79
CA PRO A 651 1.54 14.57 -1.25
C PRO A 651 2.23 13.21 -1.33
N ASP A 652 1.51 12.09 -1.32
CA ASP A 652 2.08 10.73 -1.34
C ASP A 652 1.12 9.68 -1.94
N ASN A 653 1.59 8.46 -2.27
CA ASN A 653 0.78 7.44 -2.97
C ASN A 653 0.23 6.32 -2.07
N ILE A 654 -0.71 5.53 -2.63
CA ILE A 654 -1.43 4.46 -1.91
C ILE A 654 -0.53 3.38 -1.28
N ARG A 655 0.74 3.20 -1.71
CA ARG A 655 1.67 2.18 -1.16
C ARG A 655 1.72 2.22 0.36
N ASN A 656 1.70 3.42 0.93
CA ASN A 656 1.79 3.67 2.37
C ASN A 656 0.51 3.24 3.14
N TYR A 657 -0.56 2.85 2.45
CA TYR A 657 -1.91 2.74 3.03
C TYR A 657 -2.71 1.50 2.56
N MET A 658 -2.06 0.52 1.93
CA MET A 658 -2.73 -0.64 1.31
C MET A 658 -3.60 -1.45 2.29
N THR A 659 -3.23 -1.49 3.57
CA THR A 659 -3.97 -2.12 4.67
C THR A 659 -4.80 -1.15 5.51
N LYS A 660 -4.78 0.15 5.16
CA LYS A 660 -5.58 1.22 5.77
C LYS A 660 -6.77 1.60 4.85
N PHE A 661 -6.99 2.88 4.55
CA PHE A 661 -8.19 3.39 3.87
C PHE A 661 -8.47 2.81 2.46
N ILE A 662 -7.47 2.14 1.87
CA ILE A 662 -7.61 1.38 0.62
C ILE A 662 -8.47 0.13 0.81
N SER A 663 -8.52 -0.43 2.01
CA SER A 663 -9.39 -1.56 2.39
C SER A 663 -10.77 -1.09 2.82
N ASP A 664 -11.80 -1.65 2.18
CA ASP A 664 -13.21 -1.41 2.53
C ASP A 664 -13.51 -1.89 3.96
N GLN A 665 -12.92 -3.03 4.37
CA GLN A 665 -12.99 -3.56 5.74
C GLN A 665 -12.51 -2.55 6.77
N TRP A 666 -11.38 -1.90 6.49
CA TRP A 666 -10.76 -0.91 7.39
C TRP A 666 -11.62 0.36 7.51
N MET A 667 -12.27 0.78 6.42
CA MET A 667 -13.20 1.92 6.39
C MET A 667 -14.52 1.61 7.11
N GLU A 668 -15.12 0.44 6.84
CA GLU A 668 -16.35 -0.05 7.49
C GLU A 668 -16.15 -0.22 9.01
N ALA A 669 -15.03 -0.82 9.43
CA ALA A 669 -14.68 -1.00 10.84
C ALA A 669 -14.39 0.30 11.62
N ARG A 670 -14.28 1.43 10.91
CA ARG A 670 -14.12 2.79 11.48
C ARG A 670 -15.36 3.67 11.31
N SER A 671 -16.42 3.14 10.69
CA SER A 671 -17.58 3.92 10.26
C SER A 671 -17.24 5.09 9.34
N PHE A 672 -16.10 5.03 8.63
CA PHE A 672 -15.75 5.96 7.55
C PHE A 672 -16.40 5.58 6.20
N GLN A 673 -17.03 4.41 6.16
CA GLN A 673 -17.92 3.96 5.09
C GLN A 673 -19.08 3.18 5.73
N PRO A 674 -20.33 3.28 5.24
CA PRO A 674 -21.43 2.45 5.71
C PRO A 674 -21.12 0.95 5.55
N LEU A 675 -21.51 0.15 6.54
CA LEU A 675 -21.39 -1.32 6.48
C LEU A 675 -22.24 -1.86 5.33
N VAL A 676 -21.60 -2.49 4.34
CA VAL A 676 -22.32 -3.12 3.22
C VAL A 676 -23.07 -4.34 3.73
N MET A 677 -24.40 -4.37 3.55
CA MET A 677 -25.23 -5.50 3.96
C MET A 677 -25.03 -6.68 3.00
N LYS A 678 -24.73 -7.86 3.56
CA LYS A 678 -24.58 -9.11 2.81
C LYS A 678 -25.84 -9.95 3.00
N GLU A 679 -26.83 -9.75 2.13
CA GLU A 679 -28.15 -10.41 2.22
C GLU A 679 -28.07 -11.95 2.21
N HIS A 680 -27.04 -12.51 1.55
CA HIS A 680 -26.74 -13.94 1.54
C HIS A 680 -26.15 -14.50 2.86
N LEU A 681 -25.95 -13.66 3.88
CA LEU A 681 -25.47 -14.02 5.22
C LEU A 681 -26.51 -13.61 6.28
N PRO A 682 -27.46 -14.48 6.65
CA PRO A 682 -28.56 -14.13 7.57
C PRO A 682 -28.11 -13.52 8.91
N TRP A 683 -26.96 -13.98 9.42
CA TRP A 683 -26.36 -13.50 10.67
C TRP A 683 -25.80 -12.07 10.59
N TRP A 684 -25.52 -11.53 9.41
CA TRP A 684 -24.75 -10.28 9.21
C TRP A 684 -25.42 -9.05 9.85
N GLY A 685 -26.75 -8.99 9.81
CA GLY A 685 -27.56 -7.93 10.42
C GLY A 685 -27.89 -8.11 11.90
N LYS A 686 -27.55 -9.25 12.51
CA LYS A 686 -27.92 -9.57 13.90
C LYS A 686 -27.13 -8.72 14.90
N THR A 687 -27.82 -8.15 15.89
CA THR A 687 -27.22 -7.41 16.99
C THR A 687 -26.42 -8.31 17.94
N VAL A 688 -25.25 -7.83 18.38
CA VAL A 688 -24.41 -8.44 19.43
C VAL A 688 -25.05 -8.26 20.80
N THR A 689 -25.00 -9.29 21.63
CA THR A 689 -25.58 -9.29 22.99
C THR A 689 -24.60 -9.79 24.05
N GLU A 690 -24.92 -9.57 25.33
CA GLU A 690 -24.04 -9.87 26.49
C GLU A 690 -23.74 -11.37 26.66
N ASP A 691 -24.62 -12.25 26.16
CA ASP A 691 -24.44 -13.70 26.15
C ASP A 691 -23.48 -14.22 25.06
N MET A 692 -23.13 -13.38 24.06
CA MET A 692 -22.23 -13.77 22.97
C MET A 692 -20.75 -13.53 23.30
N VAL A 693 -20.42 -12.73 24.31
CA VAL A 693 -19.04 -12.33 24.64
C VAL A 693 -18.37 -13.23 25.66
N GLN A 694 -17.04 -13.33 25.57
CA GLN A 694 -16.23 -13.90 26.64
C GLN A 694 -16.05 -12.85 27.75
N SER A 695 -16.17 -13.24 29.03
CA SER A 695 -15.87 -12.33 30.15
C SER A 695 -14.42 -11.84 30.10
N ILE A 696 -14.18 -10.58 30.48
CA ILE A 696 -12.86 -9.94 30.48
C ILE A 696 -12.49 -9.39 31.86
N GLU A 697 -11.26 -9.63 32.29
CA GLU A 697 -10.71 -9.09 33.53
C GLU A 697 -10.25 -7.64 33.34
N SER A 698 -10.40 -6.83 34.39
CA SER A 698 -10.08 -5.39 34.42
C SER A 698 -8.98 -5.08 35.43
N VAL A 699 -8.13 -4.09 35.14
CA VAL A 699 -7.15 -3.54 36.11
C VAL A 699 -7.26 -2.02 36.20
N SER A 700 -7.03 -1.49 37.41
CA SER A 700 -6.98 -0.03 37.61
C SER A 700 -5.76 0.54 36.91
N HIS A 701 -5.88 1.71 36.28
CA HIS A 701 -4.75 2.45 35.71
C HIS A 701 -3.64 2.79 36.71
N ASN A 702 -3.96 2.78 38.02
CA ASN A 702 -3.02 2.98 39.12
C ASN A 702 -2.30 1.69 39.58
N SER A 703 -2.62 0.53 39.01
CA SER A 703 -1.86 -0.72 39.23
C SER A 703 -0.48 -0.67 38.55
N SER A 704 0.43 -1.56 38.96
CA SER A 704 1.72 -1.75 38.30
C SER A 704 1.61 -2.59 37.01
N PRO A 705 2.54 -2.44 36.05
CA PRO A 705 2.63 -3.33 34.88
C PRO A 705 2.84 -4.81 35.27
N SER A 706 3.44 -5.07 36.43
CA SER A 706 3.65 -6.42 36.98
C SER A 706 2.33 -7.07 37.40
N GLU A 707 1.45 -6.33 38.08
CA GLU A 707 0.10 -6.79 38.45
C GLU A 707 -0.77 -7.00 37.22
N ALA A 708 -0.71 -6.08 36.25
CA ALA A 708 -1.42 -6.23 34.97
C ALA A 708 -0.96 -7.50 34.22
N PHE A 709 0.34 -7.79 34.18
CA PHE A 709 0.85 -9.03 33.58
C PHE A 709 0.47 -10.29 34.37
N ALA A 710 0.44 -10.23 35.70
CA ALA A 710 0.01 -11.34 36.56
C ALA A 710 -1.49 -11.63 36.37
N THR A 711 -2.34 -10.61 36.33
CA THR A 711 -3.79 -10.73 36.08
C THR A 711 -4.06 -11.26 34.66
N LEU A 712 -3.34 -10.76 33.65
CA LEU A 712 -3.45 -11.27 32.27
C LEU A 712 -3.14 -12.78 32.24
N LYS A 713 -2.00 -13.19 32.81
CA LYS A 713 -1.60 -14.60 32.90
C LYS A 713 -2.59 -15.46 33.70
N LYS A 714 -3.19 -14.93 34.77
CA LYS A 714 -4.20 -15.63 35.58
C LYS A 714 -5.52 -15.81 34.82
N SER A 715 -5.94 -14.80 34.05
CA SER A 715 -7.21 -14.81 33.30
C SER A 715 -7.22 -15.79 32.12
N GLY A 716 -6.06 -16.06 31.53
CA GLY A 716 -5.95 -16.78 30.26
C GLY A 716 -6.43 -15.98 29.03
N ALA A 717 -6.94 -14.77 29.21
CA ALA A 717 -7.39 -13.90 28.12
C ALA A 717 -6.20 -13.32 27.33
N PRO A 718 -6.39 -12.99 26.03
CA PRO A 718 -5.34 -12.34 25.24
C PRO A 718 -5.14 -10.85 25.57
N VAL A 719 -6.02 -10.26 26.37
CA VAL A 719 -6.08 -8.83 26.68
C VAL A 719 -6.80 -8.59 28.02
N LEU A 720 -6.42 -7.53 28.73
CA LEU A 720 -7.16 -6.93 29.85
C LEU A 720 -7.68 -5.55 29.47
N THR A 721 -8.78 -5.11 30.08
CA THR A 721 -9.17 -3.69 30.07
C THR A 721 -8.49 -2.93 31.20
N VAL A 722 -8.15 -1.66 30.94
CA VAL A 722 -7.59 -0.72 31.93
C VAL A 722 -8.64 0.34 32.23
N VAL A 723 -8.94 0.58 33.51
CA VAL A 723 -10.05 1.46 33.96
C VAL A 723 -9.59 2.62 34.85
N ASN A 724 -10.32 3.73 34.78
CA ASN A 724 -10.18 4.86 35.72
C ASN A 724 -10.87 4.60 37.07
N GLU A 725 -10.83 5.53 38.03
CA GLU A 725 -11.46 5.35 39.35
C GLU A 725 -12.99 5.20 39.30
N LYS A 726 -13.63 5.61 38.19
CA LYS A 726 -15.07 5.46 37.95
C LYS A 726 -15.42 4.10 37.31
N GLY A 727 -14.43 3.23 37.06
CA GLY A 727 -14.63 1.96 36.36
C GLY A 727 -14.82 2.09 34.84
N SER A 728 -14.64 3.29 34.26
CA SER A 728 -14.73 3.48 32.81
C SER A 728 -13.48 2.96 32.14
N VAL A 729 -13.62 2.22 31.03
CA VAL A 729 -12.47 1.78 30.22
C VAL A 729 -11.74 2.98 29.61
N ILE A 730 -10.41 3.01 29.76
CA ILE A 730 -9.53 4.04 29.17
C ILE A 730 -8.45 3.47 28.24
N GLY A 731 -8.38 2.14 28.10
CA GLY A 731 -7.38 1.45 27.29
C GLY A 731 -7.37 -0.05 27.55
N VAL A 732 -6.40 -0.73 26.93
CA VAL A 732 -6.17 -2.18 27.11
C VAL A 732 -4.70 -2.51 27.37
N PHE A 733 -4.46 -3.63 28.06
CA PHE A 733 -3.13 -4.17 28.30
C PHE A 733 -2.99 -5.56 27.65
N THR A 734 -1.91 -5.77 26.90
CA THR A 734 -1.61 -7.05 26.22
C THR A 734 -0.16 -7.46 26.41
N ALA A 735 0.10 -8.77 26.34
CA ALA A 735 1.46 -9.30 26.43
C ALA A 735 2.35 -8.81 25.28
N ASP A 736 1.79 -8.56 24.09
CA ASP A 736 2.57 -8.02 22.96
C ASP A 736 2.95 -6.55 23.17
N ASN A 737 2.05 -5.70 23.69
CA ASN A 737 2.39 -4.31 23.99
C ASN A 737 3.44 -4.21 25.10
N ALA A 738 3.28 -5.00 26.17
CA ALA A 738 4.26 -5.07 27.24
C ALA A 738 5.63 -5.52 26.71
N ARG A 739 5.68 -6.58 25.88
CA ARG A 739 6.91 -7.05 25.21
C ARG A 739 7.54 -5.95 24.34
N LYS A 740 6.76 -5.27 23.50
CA LYS A 740 7.24 -4.16 22.65
C LYS A 740 7.87 -3.05 23.49
N ARG A 741 7.22 -2.63 24.58
CA ARG A 741 7.76 -1.59 25.46
C ARG A 741 9.08 -2.01 26.14
N LEU A 742 9.13 -3.21 26.70
CA LEU A 742 10.31 -3.71 27.41
C LEU A 742 11.52 -3.90 26.47
N VAL A 743 11.29 -4.38 25.25
CA VAL A 743 12.37 -4.71 24.30
C VAL A 743 12.78 -3.52 23.42
N ASN A 744 11.83 -2.74 22.91
CA ASN A 744 12.09 -1.72 21.89
C ASN A 744 12.24 -0.30 22.46
N LEU A 745 11.69 -0.02 23.65
CA LEU A 745 11.68 1.31 24.28
C LEU A 745 12.50 1.36 25.58
N SER A 746 13.27 0.31 25.88
CA SER A 746 14.00 0.14 27.15
C SER A 746 13.12 0.34 28.41
N GLY A 747 11.82 0.06 28.30
CA GLY A 747 10.87 0.26 29.38
C GLY A 747 11.09 -0.70 30.55
N SER A 748 10.51 -0.36 31.71
CA SER A 748 10.67 -1.13 32.94
C SER A 748 9.33 -1.45 33.59
N PHE A 749 9.24 -2.61 34.25
CA PHE A 749 8.12 -2.96 35.13
C PHE A 749 7.98 -2.02 36.35
N SER A 750 8.95 -1.13 36.58
CA SER A 750 8.90 -0.03 37.57
C SER A 750 8.29 1.27 37.05
N GLU A 751 7.83 1.33 35.79
CA GLU A 751 7.07 2.48 35.27
C GLU A 751 5.57 2.36 35.59
N SER A 752 4.79 3.42 35.36
CA SER A 752 3.33 3.40 35.49
C SER A 752 2.65 2.53 34.41
N LEU A 753 1.50 1.93 34.75
CA LEU A 753 0.71 1.13 33.80
C LEU A 753 0.16 1.95 32.64
N GLU A 754 -0.07 3.27 32.79
CA GLU A 754 -0.47 4.14 31.66
C GLU A 754 0.52 4.02 30.49
N LYS A 755 1.83 4.02 30.77
CA LYS A 755 2.89 3.86 29.76
C LYS A 755 2.88 2.50 29.03
N PHE A 756 2.20 1.51 29.59
CA PHE A 756 1.96 0.17 29.05
C PHE A 756 0.53 0.00 28.48
N THR A 757 -0.33 1.00 28.61
CA THR A 757 -1.74 0.96 28.23
C THR A 757 -1.92 1.39 26.77
N VAL A 758 -2.52 0.52 25.96
CA VAL A 758 -2.92 0.84 24.59
C VAL A 758 -4.25 1.61 24.64
N LYS A 759 -4.19 2.93 24.51
CA LYS A 759 -5.38 3.81 24.52
C LYS A 759 -6.27 3.62 23.29
N LYS A 760 -5.68 3.25 22.15
CA LYS A 760 -6.39 3.03 20.87
C LYS A 760 -6.58 1.54 20.55
N PHE A 761 -7.79 1.03 20.79
CA PHE A 761 -8.19 -0.36 20.60
C PHE A 761 -9.58 -0.42 19.95
N TYR A 762 -9.92 -1.54 19.31
CA TYR A 762 -11.24 -1.72 18.71
C TYR A 762 -12.26 -2.10 19.78
N LYS A 763 -13.35 -1.33 19.85
CA LYS A 763 -14.45 -1.54 20.79
C LYS A 763 -15.80 -1.37 20.12
N VAL A 764 -16.82 -2.03 20.66
CA VAL A 764 -18.23 -1.75 20.36
C VAL A 764 -19.03 -1.57 21.65
N ASP A 765 -19.97 -0.63 21.64
CA ASP A 765 -20.86 -0.35 22.76
C ASP A 765 -22.25 -0.95 22.49
N LEU A 766 -22.72 -1.82 23.39
CA LEU A 766 -24.00 -2.50 23.25
C LEU A 766 -25.21 -1.55 23.24
N THR A 767 -25.11 -0.34 23.78
CA THR A 767 -26.20 0.66 23.69
C THR A 767 -26.53 1.02 22.25
N ASN A 768 -25.52 1.02 21.37
CA ASN A 768 -25.62 1.35 19.95
C ASN A 768 -26.04 0.14 19.07
N LYS A 769 -26.38 -1.00 19.68
CA LYS A 769 -26.85 -2.23 19.00
C LYS A 769 -25.97 -2.70 17.82
N PRO A 770 -24.64 -2.80 18.01
CA PRO A 770 -23.68 -3.17 16.96
C PRO A 770 -24.01 -4.55 16.37
N THR A 771 -23.77 -4.74 15.06
CA THR A 771 -24.08 -6.00 14.38
C THR A 771 -22.90 -6.97 14.34
N LEU A 772 -23.18 -8.27 14.18
CA LEU A 772 -22.17 -9.29 13.89
C LEU A 772 -21.40 -8.99 12.61
N GLY A 773 -22.02 -8.37 11.60
CA GLY A 773 -21.33 -7.87 10.41
C GLY A 773 -20.27 -6.81 10.73
N LEU A 774 -20.61 -5.80 11.56
CA LEU A 774 -19.64 -4.78 11.99
C LEU A 774 -18.49 -5.39 12.79
N VAL A 775 -18.80 -6.28 13.75
CA VAL A 775 -17.75 -6.96 14.54
C VAL A 775 -16.91 -7.88 13.67
N SER A 776 -17.47 -8.54 12.66
CA SER A 776 -16.71 -9.30 11.66
C SER A 776 -15.71 -8.42 10.91
N ARG A 777 -16.06 -7.16 10.57
CA ARG A 777 -15.12 -6.22 9.93
C ARG A 777 -14.03 -5.72 10.86
N MET A 778 -14.35 -5.48 12.13
CA MET A 778 -13.32 -5.17 13.12
C MET A 778 -12.37 -6.36 13.32
N LEU A 779 -12.87 -7.60 13.26
CA LEU A 779 -12.05 -8.82 13.32
C LEU A 779 -11.24 -9.10 12.03
N ASP A 780 -11.61 -8.54 10.87
CA ASP A 780 -10.76 -8.56 9.66
C ASP A 780 -9.42 -7.81 9.88
N ILE A 781 -9.35 -6.89 10.86
CA ILE A 781 -8.20 -6.01 11.14
C ILE A 781 -7.71 -6.02 12.60
N ALA A 782 -8.30 -6.86 13.46
CA ALA A 782 -7.99 -6.95 14.88
C ALA A 782 -8.14 -8.39 15.41
N PRO A 783 -7.27 -8.86 16.32
CA PRO A 783 -7.40 -10.20 16.89
C PRO A 783 -8.59 -10.35 17.85
N HIS A 784 -9.17 -9.23 18.31
CA HIS A 784 -10.30 -9.18 19.23
C HIS A 784 -10.95 -7.78 19.21
N VAL A 785 -12.20 -7.69 19.69
CA VAL A 785 -12.96 -6.44 19.89
C VAL A 785 -13.44 -6.39 21.34
N VAL A 786 -13.15 -5.30 22.06
CA VAL A 786 -13.66 -5.11 23.42
C VAL A 786 -15.14 -4.72 23.36
N VAL A 787 -15.97 -5.31 24.20
CA VAL A 787 -17.39 -4.96 24.28
C VAL A 787 -17.63 -4.19 25.57
N VAL A 788 -18.20 -2.99 25.43
CA VAL A 788 -18.53 -2.07 26.52
C VAL A 788 -20.03 -1.78 26.55
N LYS A 789 -20.46 -1.15 27.63
CA LYS A 789 -21.83 -0.65 27.81
C LYS A 789 -21.78 0.72 28.48
N THR A 790 -22.17 1.76 27.74
CA THR A 790 -22.16 3.14 28.25
C THR A 790 -23.38 3.41 29.12
N ASP A 791 -23.17 3.96 30.32
CA ASP A 791 -24.26 4.54 31.09
C ASP A 791 -24.67 5.91 30.51
N ALA A 792 -25.92 6.03 30.08
CA ALA A 792 -26.43 7.20 29.38
C ALA A 792 -26.59 8.47 30.25
N SER A 793 -26.37 8.38 31.58
CA SER A 793 -26.48 9.52 32.51
C SER A 793 -25.13 10.03 33.00
N THR A 794 -24.10 9.19 32.97
CA THR A 794 -22.75 9.48 33.49
C THR A 794 -21.65 9.40 32.42
N HIS A 795 -21.97 8.87 31.23
CA HIS A 795 -21.03 8.56 30.15
C HIS A 795 -19.87 7.63 30.57
N ILE A 796 -20.10 6.78 31.58
CA ILE A 796 -19.14 5.75 32.01
C ILE A 796 -19.28 4.53 31.08
N GLU A 797 -18.19 4.17 30.40
CA GLU A 797 -18.09 2.96 29.58
C GLU A 797 -17.67 1.77 30.45
N THR A 798 -18.63 0.96 30.88
CA THR A 798 -18.33 -0.25 31.66
C THR A 798 -17.87 -1.40 30.75
N PRO A 799 -16.81 -2.17 31.10
CA PRO A 799 -16.39 -3.34 30.34
C PRO A 799 -17.39 -4.49 30.54
N VAL A 800 -17.85 -5.09 29.43
CA VAL A 800 -18.77 -6.23 29.43
C VAL A 800 -18.02 -7.53 29.10
N GLY A 801 -17.13 -7.48 28.11
CA GLY A 801 -16.45 -8.68 27.63
C GLY A 801 -15.55 -8.45 26.43
N LEU A 802 -15.18 -9.56 25.80
CA LEU A 802 -14.36 -9.64 24.60
C LEU A 802 -15.12 -10.43 23.53
N PHE A 803 -15.11 -9.92 22.29
CA PHE A 803 -15.61 -10.62 21.12
C PHE A 803 -14.44 -11.03 20.23
N THR A 804 -14.40 -12.31 19.84
CA THR A 804 -13.35 -12.90 19.00
C THR A 804 -13.96 -13.65 17.81
N SER A 805 -13.12 -14.15 16.90
CA SER A 805 -13.57 -15.04 15.81
C SER A 805 -14.26 -16.32 16.32
N GLU A 806 -13.96 -16.78 17.53
CA GLU A 806 -14.58 -17.95 18.14
C GLU A 806 -16.02 -17.65 18.62
N ASN A 807 -16.23 -16.48 19.23
CA ASN A 807 -17.56 -15.96 19.54
C ASN A 807 -18.41 -15.80 18.26
N LEU A 808 -17.81 -15.31 17.18
CA LEU A 808 -18.49 -15.16 15.88
C LEU A 808 -18.92 -16.51 15.31
N LEU A 809 -18.00 -17.48 15.23
CA LEU A 809 -18.30 -18.83 14.72
C LEU A 809 -19.31 -19.58 15.61
N THR A 810 -19.28 -19.37 16.93
CA THR A 810 -20.28 -19.92 17.87
C THR A 810 -21.66 -19.30 17.63
N SER A 811 -21.73 -17.98 17.43
CA SER A 811 -22.96 -17.24 17.13
C SER A 811 -23.59 -17.64 15.79
N ILE A 812 -22.77 -17.95 14.78
CA ILE A 812 -23.22 -18.41 13.47
C ILE A 812 -23.68 -19.89 13.53
N SER A 813 -22.87 -20.76 14.13
CA SER A 813 -23.14 -22.21 14.15
C SER A 813 -24.33 -22.62 15.04
N THR A 814 -24.68 -21.80 16.03
CA THR A 814 -25.94 -21.96 16.78
C THR A 814 -27.17 -21.63 15.92
N GLU A 815 -27.10 -20.66 15.02
CA GLU A 815 -28.17 -20.40 14.04
C GLU A 815 -28.29 -21.50 12.99
N SER A 816 -27.18 -22.04 12.49
CA SER A 816 -27.22 -23.16 11.53
C SER A 816 -27.99 -24.38 12.05
N LYS A 817 -27.97 -24.62 13.38
CA LYS A 817 -28.77 -25.69 14.03
C LYS A 817 -30.26 -25.36 14.14
N ILE A 818 -30.62 -24.07 14.20
CA ILE A 818 -32.01 -23.62 14.24
C ILE A 818 -32.62 -23.61 12.82
N VAL A 819 -31.83 -23.24 11.81
CA VAL A 819 -32.27 -23.15 10.40
C VAL A 819 -32.38 -24.51 9.71
N ASN A 820 -31.45 -25.44 9.95
CA ASN A 820 -31.46 -26.74 9.28
C ASN A 820 -32.38 -27.80 9.92
N GLY A 821 -32.93 -27.52 11.11
CA GLY A 821 -33.76 -28.46 11.86
C GLY A 821 -32.97 -29.54 12.62
N SER A 822 -33.68 -30.19 13.54
CA SER A 822 -33.23 -31.33 14.37
C SER A 822 -33.70 -32.67 13.80
#